data_AF-K9FIP7-F1
#
_entry.id   AF-K9FIP7-F1
#
_cell.length_a   1.000
_cell.length_b   1.000
_cell.length_c   1.000
_cell.angle_alpha   90.00
_cell.angle_beta   90.00
_cell.angle_gamma   90.00
#
_symmetry.space_group_name_H-M   'P 1'
#
loop_
_entity.id
_entity.type
_entity.pdbx_description
1 polymer ?
#
loop_
_entity_poly.entity_id
_entity_poly.type
_entity_poly.pdbx_seq_one_letter_code
_entity_poly.pdbx_strand_id
1 'polypeptide(L)'
;MMSVDEQIKLSNFSSIFSLEGKVAVVTGGSRGLGLHAASGLLQAGCSKVYITSRKKAACDEAVAALNAIPNKRPGAQAISVPADSSDMKELDRLVAQVAETTDRVDILFANAGAMWMEKFDTHPEKMFSKVMDLNVKSVFYTVQKFTPLLTAKATRTDPSRVIITASVAGIEVGTVGESAIPSYSASKAAVIHLAKNLAVELGPRNVLTNTIAPGFYPSKMSSELIESQGGMKQLEECSPNGRLGKPEDIAGLVVFLGSRASSHLNGAEISGTGAGHFWAKADVLHTSPAFKATFPHLHIFPIAMSNMASQEPRYVAVAQRKQAELAAAIPTEWRLPTHVFSEGMLSISESITAGPTSYRERAAIAHQLTRYLTEPLFDRALQQARELDDHLQRTGTPIGPLHGLPVSVKDTFNIMGVDFSIGLSALAFNPAEANAPLVDLLQSLGAVVIAKTNIPQTLATLDSCNHLFGRTLNPLNRIWTAGGSTGGEGALIAMSGSMIGFGTDIGGSIRIPAMCQGIYSFKPSNGRVPFGDQQRGQIEGKGRIGLQAVAGPLARSVADINAIMAEIVPRAELFGEDCIPGAWLAPSVPLSLAPSCNFTIGVLKTDGLVTPLPPITRILTEVANSLRRIPGVDVVESPLPPVLPKCQALAGRLMGVDDGSHMLDLIESMDDDLIPWLQGRMKRGKALTVVQMAALQARRAEIEKGMMKIWALSSPRSAGARRVDAIICPVAPHPVPEIDRYNAVGYTSTFVLLDYPAGSVPVRSFTESDLEIGREMEAPVLGSWDKANRQLWDEKTIDRRVYLGSPLSVQVVTPKQHDYQLFRAMEIVDRAVQGGSSTSAKL
;
A
#
# COMPACT_ATOMS: atom_id res chain seq x y z
N MET A 1 27.82 -6.77 -20.21
CA MET A 1 27.74 -7.34 -18.84
C MET A 1 29.15 -7.62 -18.39
N MET A 2 29.52 -7.28 -17.15
CA MET A 2 30.81 -7.69 -16.58
C MET A 2 30.84 -9.21 -16.45
N SER A 3 31.98 -9.82 -16.77
CA SER A 3 32.22 -11.25 -16.53
C SER A 3 32.13 -11.60 -15.04
N VAL A 4 31.87 -12.87 -14.72
CA VAL A 4 31.87 -13.35 -13.32
C VAL A 4 33.23 -13.06 -12.64
N ASP A 5 34.34 -13.21 -13.39
CA ASP A 5 35.68 -12.89 -12.90
C ASP A 5 35.88 -11.40 -12.60
N GLU A 6 35.23 -10.51 -13.35
CA GLU A 6 35.22 -9.07 -13.05
C GLU A 6 34.33 -8.74 -11.86
N GLN A 7 33.21 -9.45 -11.67
CA GLN A 7 32.28 -9.22 -10.56
C GLN A 7 32.89 -9.57 -9.19
N ILE A 8 33.80 -10.54 -9.11
CA ILE A 8 34.45 -10.95 -7.84
C ILE A 8 35.73 -10.15 -7.53
N LYS A 9 36.24 -9.34 -8.47
CA LYS A 9 37.46 -8.54 -8.28
C LYS A 9 37.14 -7.28 -7.47
N LEU A 10 37.21 -7.40 -6.14
CA LEU A 10 37.13 -6.26 -5.23
C LEU A 10 38.49 -5.56 -5.08
N SER A 11 38.53 -4.23 -5.16
CA SER A 11 39.78 -3.47 -5.05
C SER A 11 40.17 -3.22 -3.59
N ASN A 12 41.30 -3.78 -3.12
CA ASN A 12 41.86 -3.55 -1.78
C ASN A 12 40.85 -3.73 -0.64
N PHE A 13 40.02 -4.77 -0.70
CA PHE A 13 38.91 -4.96 0.24
C PHE A 13 39.36 -5.19 1.69
N SER A 14 40.51 -5.83 1.92
CA SER A 14 41.06 -6.07 3.27
C SER A 14 41.36 -4.78 4.04
N SER A 15 41.56 -3.66 3.35
CA SER A 15 41.80 -2.33 3.94
C SER A 15 40.62 -1.37 3.78
N ILE A 16 39.40 -1.88 3.57
CA ILE A 16 38.21 -1.05 3.30
C ILE A 16 37.88 -0.05 4.43
N PHE A 17 38.29 -0.35 5.67
CA PHE A 17 38.12 0.52 6.84
C PHE A 17 39.34 1.42 7.13
N SER A 18 40.40 1.35 6.34
CA SER A 18 41.60 2.16 6.55
C SER A 18 41.32 3.65 6.28
N LEU A 19 41.87 4.49 7.16
CA LEU A 19 41.88 5.96 7.04
C LEU A 19 43.30 6.49 6.80
N GLU A 20 44.15 5.66 6.19
CA GLU A 20 45.57 5.94 6.00
C GLU A 20 45.79 7.33 5.36
N GLY A 21 46.42 8.23 6.11
CA GLY A 21 46.82 9.56 5.62
C GLY A 21 45.72 10.62 5.65
N LYS A 22 44.51 10.26 6.09
CA LYS A 22 43.36 11.18 6.21
C LYS A 22 43.58 12.18 7.34
N VAL A 23 42.94 13.35 7.21
CA VAL A 23 42.96 14.43 8.20
C VAL A 23 41.55 14.62 8.76
N ALA A 24 41.40 14.59 10.08
CA ALA A 24 40.09 14.69 10.72
C ALA A 24 39.98 15.87 11.70
N VAL A 25 38.78 16.42 11.84
CA VAL A 25 38.42 17.43 12.85
C VAL A 25 37.25 16.89 13.66
N VAL A 26 37.37 16.91 14.99
CA VAL A 26 36.32 16.43 15.92
C VAL A 26 35.90 17.54 16.88
N THR A 27 34.66 18.01 16.75
CA THR A 27 34.09 18.96 17.72
C THR A 27 33.59 18.24 18.97
N GLY A 28 33.84 18.82 20.15
CA GLY A 28 33.61 18.13 21.42
C GLY A 28 34.55 16.93 21.64
N GLY A 29 35.73 16.92 21.00
CA GLY A 29 36.67 15.79 21.00
C GLY A 29 37.48 15.57 22.29
N SER A 30 37.26 16.38 23.33
CA SER A 30 38.05 16.30 24.58
C SER A 30 37.54 15.25 25.58
N ARG A 31 36.36 14.66 25.38
CA ARG A 31 35.74 13.65 26.28
C ARG A 31 34.61 12.87 25.60
N GLY A 32 34.19 11.77 26.23
CA GLY A 32 33.02 10.98 25.81
C GLY A 32 33.12 10.48 24.37
N LEU A 33 31.99 10.48 23.65
CA LEU A 33 31.89 9.97 22.28
C LEU A 33 32.92 10.59 21.32
N GLY A 34 33.14 11.91 21.42
CA GLY A 34 34.10 12.62 20.57
C GLY A 34 35.55 12.16 20.80
N LEU A 35 35.92 11.90 22.06
CA LEU A 35 37.27 11.40 22.39
C LEU A 35 37.47 9.96 21.92
N HIS A 36 36.46 9.10 22.08
CA HIS A 36 36.49 7.73 21.59
C HIS A 36 36.63 7.69 20.06
N ALA A 37 35.88 8.54 19.36
CA ALA A 37 36.01 8.70 17.91
C ALA A 37 37.40 9.21 17.49
N ALA A 38 37.94 10.24 18.17
CA ALA A 38 39.28 10.75 17.88
C ALA A 38 40.38 9.68 18.05
N SER A 39 40.25 8.84 19.10
CA SER A 39 41.12 7.68 19.32
C SER A 39 41.00 6.66 18.18
N GLY A 40 39.78 6.30 17.78
CA GLY A 40 39.53 5.38 16.68
C GLY A 40 40.09 5.88 15.34
N LEU A 41 39.91 7.18 15.04
CA LEU A 41 40.42 7.81 13.81
C LEU A 41 41.95 7.74 13.71
N LEU A 42 42.68 7.99 14.81
CA LEU A 42 44.15 7.86 14.86
C LEU A 42 44.61 6.41 14.68
N GLN A 43 43.95 5.47 15.37
CA GLN A 43 44.28 4.04 15.29
C GLN A 43 43.94 3.45 13.91
N ALA A 44 42.93 3.98 13.22
CA ALA A 44 42.53 3.57 11.87
C ALA A 44 43.40 4.17 10.74
N GLY A 45 44.32 5.08 11.05
CA GLY A 45 45.35 5.57 10.12
C GLY A 45 45.34 7.06 9.79
N CYS A 46 44.49 7.87 10.44
CA CYS A 46 44.51 9.32 10.24
C CYS A 46 45.89 9.89 10.60
N SER A 47 46.44 10.73 9.72
CA SER A 47 47.74 11.39 9.95
C SER A 47 47.62 12.53 10.96
N LYS A 48 46.50 13.25 10.94
CA LYS A 48 46.20 14.34 11.88
C LYS A 48 44.76 14.25 12.35
N VAL A 49 44.54 14.40 13.65
CA VAL A 49 43.21 14.53 14.25
C VAL A 49 43.18 15.79 15.13
N TYR A 50 42.50 16.82 14.65
CA TYR A 50 42.26 18.03 15.43
C TYR A 50 41.07 17.79 16.35
N ILE A 51 41.23 18.11 17.64
CA ILE A 51 40.12 18.13 18.57
C ILE A 51 39.87 19.54 19.09
N THR A 52 38.59 19.88 19.23
CA THR A 52 38.19 21.19 19.75
C THR A 52 37.14 21.08 20.83
N SER A 53 37.25 21.94 21.84
CA SER A 53 36.26 22.19 22.88
C SER A 53 36.54 23.55 23.51
N ARG A 54 35.57 24.07 24.28
CA ARG A 54 35.67 25.36 24.97
C ARG A 54 36.79 25.46 26.00
N LYS A 55 37.22 24.33 26.58
CA LYS A 55 38.19 24.31 27.69
C LYS A 55 39.56 23.88 27.19
N LYS A 56 40.49 24.83 27.07
CA LYS A 56 41.86 24.57 26.62
C LYS A 56 42.54 23.42 27.37
N ALA A 57 42.53 23.44 28.70
CA ALA A 57 43.16 22.41 29.51
C ALA A 57 42.64 20.99 29.21
N ALA A 58 41.32 20.84 28.98
CA ALA A 58 40.73 19.54 28.65
C ALA A 58 41.11 19.06 27.24
N CYS A 59 41.27 19.98 26.27
CA CYS A 59 41.78 19.63 24.95
C CYS A 59 43.25 19.20 25.01
N ASP A 60 44.08 19.92 25.76
CA ASP A 60 45.51 19.62 25.87
C ASP A 60 45.75 18.26 26.57
N GLU A 61 45.00 17.98 27.63
CA GLU A 61 45.02 16.69 28.33
C GLU A 61 44.61 15.54 27.40
N ALA A 62 43.50 15.68 26.68
CA ALA A 62 43.02 14.68 25.73
C ALA A 62 44.02 14.45 24.59
N VAL A 63 44.65 15.51 24.07
CA VAL A 63 45.68 15.40 23.03
C VAL A 63 46.92 14.69 23.53
N ALA A 64 47.37 14.97 24.76
CA ALA A 64 48.50 14.25 25.36
C ALA A 64 48.20 12.74 25.46
N ALA A 65 46.99 12.38 25.92
CA ALA A 65 46.56 10.99 25.99
C ALA A 65 46.47 10.32 24.60
N LEU A 66 45.83 10.98 23.63
CA LEU A 66 45.71 10.48 22.24
C LEU A 66 47.08 10.28 21.58
N ASN A 67 48.03 11.19 21.82
CA ASN A 67 49.38 11.10 21.27
C ASN A 67 50.24 10.01 21.95
N ALA A 68 49.88 9.56 23.15
CA ALA A 68 50.58 8.49 23.86
C ALA A 68 50.08 7.07 23.50
N ILE A 69 49.01 6.95 22.69
CA ILE A 69 48.43 5.66 22.30
C ILE A 69 49.46 4.83 21.49
N PRO A 70 49.72 3.56 21.87
CA PRO A 70 50.79 2.75 21.27
C PRO A 70 50.48 2.22 19.86
N ASN A 71 49.20 2.09 19.51
CA ASN A 71 48.74 1.47 18.26
C ASN A 71 48.23 2.48 17.22
N LYS A 72 48.63 3.76 17.32
CA LYS A 72 48.43 4.74 16.23
C LYS A 72 49.54 4.62 15.18
N ARG A 73 49.26 5.05 13.95
CA ARG A 73 50.26 5.07 12.87
C ARG A 73 51.51 5.88 13.27
N PRO A 74 52.73 5.46 12.87
CA PRO A 74 53.93 6.27 13.03
C PRO A 74 53.76 7.67 12.44
N GLY A 75 54.09 8.70 13.22
CA GLY A 75 53.94 10.11 12.82
C GLY A 75 52.51 10.67 12.90
N ALA A 76 51.49 9.87 13.25
CA ALA A 76 50.14 10.38 13.47
C ALA A 76 50.08 11.29 14.70
N GLN A 77 49.37 12.42 14.59
CA GLN A 77 49.33 13.44 15.64
C GLN A 77 47.91 13.91 15.94
N ALA A 78 47.54 13.91 17.22
CA ALA A 78 46.41 14.67 17.74
C ALA A 78 46.84 16.12 18.00
N ILE A 79 46.00 17.09 17.63
CA ILE A 79 46.31 18.53 17.75
C ILE A 79 45.16 19.24 18.47
N SER A 80 45.51 20.08 19.46
CA SER A 80 44.56 20.83 20.30
C SER A 80 44.27 22.17 19.63
N VAL A 81 43.00 22.42 19.27
CA VAL A 81 42.55 23.72 18.77
C VAL A 81 41.31 24.16 19.56
N PRO A 82 41.48 24.64 20.80
CA PRO A 82 40.36 24.99 21.67
C PRO A 82 39.54 26.11 21.04
N ALA A 83 38.23 25.96 20.96
CA ALA A 83 37.29 26.96 20.44
C ALA A 83 35.89 26.68 20.99
N ASP A 84 35.08 27.73 21.18
CA ASP A 84 33.65 27.58 21.45
C ASP A 84 32.87 27.46 20.16
N SER A 85 32.36 26.27 19.85
CA SER A 85 31.58 26.05 18.63
C SER A 85 30.28 26.86 18.58
N SER A 86 29.79 27.39 19.71
CA SER A 86 28.61 28.27 19.72
C SER A 86 28.92 29.73 19.35
N ASP A 87 30.19 30.12 19.28
CA ASP A 87 30.63 31.46 18.85
C ASP A 87 31.19 31.42 17.42
N MET A 88 30.61 32.21 16.52
CA MET A 88 31.01 32.24 15.11
C MET A 88 32.44 32.74 14.89
N LYS A 89 32.92 33.67 15.72
CA LYS A 89 34.30 34.18 15.64
C LYS A 89 35.31 33.10 16.04
N GLU A 90 34.95 32.29 17.03
CA GLU A 90 35.77 31.16 17.47
C GLU A 90 35.75 30.02 16.45
N LEU A 91 34.64 29.80 15.74
CA LEU A 91 34.62 28.88 14.59
C LEU A 91 35.52 29.37 13.44
N ASP A 92 35.53 30.67 13.14
CA ASP A 92 36.46 31.24 12.15
C ASP A 92 37.92 31.05 12.56
N ARG A 93 38.25 31.31 13.83
CA ARG A 93 39.58 31.07 14.39
C ARG A 93 39.97 29.60 14.34
N LEU A 94 39.03 28.69 14.65
CA LEU A 94 39.24 27.25 14.56
C LEU A 94 39.62 26.82 13.15
N VAL A 95 38.88 27.26 12.13
CA VAL A 95 39.18 26.93 10.72
C VAL A 95 40.54 27.49 10.31
N ALA A 96 40.85 28.74 10.68
CA ALA A 96 42.14 29.37 10.38
C ALA A 96 43.32 28.59 10.99
N GLN A 97 43.24 28.21 12.28
CA GLN A 97 44.31 27.45 12.95
C GLN A 97 44.47 26.03 12.40
N VAL A 98 43.38 25.38 11.98
CA VAL A 98 43.49 24.10 11.27
C VAL A 98 44.20 24.30 9.93
N ALA A 99 43.83 25.33 9.16
CA ALA A 99 44.42 25.63 7.86
C ALA A 99 45.93 25.98 7.91
N GLU A 100 46.43 26.47 9.05
CA GLU A 100 47.87 26.73 9.25
C GLU A 100 48.72 25.45 9.15
N THR A 101 48.15 24.29 9.45
CA THR A 101 48.88 23.03 9.57
C THR A 101 48.41 21.95 8.60
N THR A 102 47.36 22.19 7.80
CA THR A 102 46.92 21.28 6.74
C THR A 102 46.26 22.04 5.59
N ASP A 103 46.37 21.51 4.38
CA ASP A 103 45.72 22.04 3.17
C ASP A 103 44.33 21.44 2.91
N ARG A 104 43.90 20.51 3.77
CA ARG A 104 42.63 19.78 3.62
C ARG A 104 42.09 19.24 4.94
N VAL A 105 40.81 18.92 4.93
CA VAL A 105 40.15 18.06 5.91
C VAL A 105 39.41 16.97 5.15
N ASP A 106 39.62 15.72 5.51
CA ASP A 106 38.92 14.59 4.89
C ASP A 106 37.68 14.18 5.70
N ILE A 107 37.72 14.35 7.03
CA ILE A 107 36.63 13.93 7.93
C ILE A 107 36.32 15.06 8.93
N LEU A 108 35.10 15.58 8.89
CA LEU A 108 34.57 16.49 9.90
C LEU A 108 33.52 15.76 10.73
N PHE A 109 33.86 15.47 11.99
CA PHE A 109 32.91 14.94 12.96
C PHE A 109 32.33 16.07 13.83
N ALA A 110 31.17 16.58 13.42
CA ALA A 110 30.42 17.60 14.12
C ALA A 110 29.64 16.97 15.30
N ASN A 111 30.35 16.77 16.40
CA ASN A 111 29.89 16.01 17.56
C ASN A 111 29.56 16.87 18.79
N ALA A 112 30.04 18.11 18.87
CA ALA A 112 29.75 18.99 19.99
C ALA A 112 28.23 19.14 20.20
N GLY A 113 27.81 19.02 21.46
CA GLY A 113 26.41 19.17 21.82
C GLY A 113 26.17 19.36 23.31
N ALA A 114 24.94 19.71 23.66
CA ALA A 114 24.45 19.84 25.01
C ALA A 114 23.03 19.26 25.14
N MET A 115 22.68 18.86 26.35
CA MET A 115 21.36 18.41 26.76
C MET A 115 20.92 19.22 27.98
N TRP A 116 19.62 19.48 28.12
CA TRP A 116 19.03 20.06 29.31
C TRP A 116 17.81 19.25 29.73
N MET A 117 17.81 18.79 30.97
CA MET A 117 16.70 18.03 31.58
C MET A 117 15.92 18.95 32.49
N GLU A 118 14.65 19.15 32.17
CA GLU A 118 13.72 19.91 33.02
C GLU A 118 12.28 19.68 32.55
N LYS A 119 11.35 19.60 33.50
CA LYS A 119 9.92 19.41 33.21
C LYS A 119 9.35 20.49 32.31
N PHE A 120 8.31 20.11 31.57
CA PHE A 120 7.66 20.96 30.58
C PHE A 120 7.28 22.34 31.15
N ASP A 121 6.60 22.37 32.29
CA ASP A 121 6.07 23.61 32.87
C ASP A 121 7.15 24.61 33.32
N THR A 122 8.38 24.15 33.57
CA THR A 122 9.48 25.01 34.02
C THR A 122 10.62 25.11 33.03
N HIS A 123 10.52 24.50 31.85
CA HIS A 123 11.62 24.46 30.88
C HIS A 123 12.03 25.88 30.43
N PRO A 124 13.24 26.36 30.76
CA PRO A 124 13.61 27.75 30.53
C PRO A 124 13.92 28.02 29.06
N GLU A 125 13.34 29.09 28.50
CA GLU A 125 13.60 29.54 27.13
C GLU A 125 15.10 29.64 26.82
N LYS A 126 15.87 30.24 27.73
CA LYS A 126 17.33 30.40 27.57
C LYS A 126 18.06 29.07 27.41
N MET A 127 17.58 28.01 28.07
CA MET A 127 18.18 26.69 27.97
C MET A 127 17.77 25.98 26.68
N PHE A 128 16.52 26.19 26.23
CA PHE A 128 16.07 25.73 24.92
C PHE A 128 16.92 26.33 23.80
N SER A 129 17.08 27.66 23.79
CA SER A 129 17.89 28.39 22.81
C SER A 129 19.35 27.93 22.82
N LYS A 130 19.95 27.76 24.02
CA LYS A 130 21.32 27.26 24.16
C LYS A 130 21.53 25.87 23.56
N VAL A 131 20.55 24.97 23.71
CA VAL A 131 20.61 23.62 23.12
C VAL A 131 20.48 23.70 21.60
N MET A 132 19.54 24.49 21.07
CA MET A 132 19.38 24.67 19.62
C MET A 132 20.58 25.36 18.95
N ASP A 133 21.14 26.38 19.59
CA ASP A 133 22.31 27.10 19.10
C ASP A 133 23.53 26.18 18.99
N LEU A 134 23.78 25.34 20.00
CA LEU A 134 24.92 24.44 19.98
C LEU A 134 24.67 23.19 19.13
N ASN A 135 23.49 22.58 19.22
CA ASN A 135 23.24 21.30 18.56
C ASN A 135 22.87 21.46 17.09
N VAL A 136 22.30 22.58 16.65
CA VAL A 136 21.80 22.75 15.27
C VAL A 136 22.57 23.86 14.54
N LYS A 137 22.51 25.09 15.06
CA LYS A 137 23.11 26.26 14.40
C LYS A 137 24.62 26.12 14.28
N SER A 138 25.30 25.78 15.36
CA SER A 138 26.75 25.53 15.38
C SER A 138 27.15 24.42 14.40
N VAL A 139 26.39 23.32 14.31
CA VAL A 139 26.66 22.23 13.36
C VAL A 139 26.63 22.74 11.93
N PHE A 140 25.57 23.45 11.54
CA PHE A 140 25.46 24.04 10.20
C PHE A 140 26.66 24.93 9.86
N TYR A 141 26.98 25.89 10.74
CA TYR A 141 28.08 26.83 10.48
C TYR A 141 29.46 26.18 10.56
N THR A 142 29.64 25.14 11.37
CA THR A 142 30.88 24.35 11.37
C THR A 142 31.07 23.70 10.01
N VAL A 143 30.05 23.02 9.48
CA VAL A 143 30.13 22.39 8.15
C VAL A 143 30.36 23.44 7.06
N GLN A 144 29.62 24.55 7.09
CA GLN A 144 29.77 25.64 6.13
C GLN A 144 31.20 26.19 6.10
N LYS A 145 31.76 26.54 7.27
CA LYS A 145 33.10 27.16 7.35
C LYS A 145 34.23 26.18 7.01
N PHE A 146 34.07 24.88 7.30
CA PHE A 146 35.04 23.85 6.90
C PHE A 146 34.89 23.38 5.45
N THR A 147 33.81 23.73 4.75
CA THR A 147 33.54 23.28 3.38
C THR A 147 34.73 23.52 2.43
N PRO A 148 35.42 24.68 2.42
CA PRO A 148 36.59 24.88 1.57
C PRO A 148 37.70 23.83 1.78
N LEU A 149 38.04 23.52 3.03
CA LEU A 149 39.04 22.50 3.36
C LEU A 149 38.53 21.08 3.08
N LEU A 150 37.23 20.83 3.25
CA LEU A 150 36.60 19.54 2.93
C LEU A 150 36.64 19.25 1.44
N THR A 151 36.41 20.27 0.60
CA THR A 151 36.37 20.10 -0.86
C THR A 151 37.76 20.12 -1.51
N ALA A 152 38.79 20.63 -0.81
CA ALA A 152 40.12 20.89 -1.39
C ALA A 152 40.77 19.69 -2.09
N LYS A 153 40.58 18.46 -1.55
CA LYS A 153 41.06 17.22 -2.18
C LYS A 153 39.99 16.14 -2.33
N ALA A 154 38.72 16.49 -2.13
CA ALA A 154 37.62 15.54 -2.26
C ALA A 154 37.39 15.19 -3.73
N THR A 155 37.31 13.89 -4.02
CA THR A 155 37.02 13.39 -5.36
C THR A 155 35.84 12.44 -5.35
N ARG A 156 35.28 12.14 -6.52
CA ARG A 156 34.16 11.19 -6.62
C ARG A 156 34.50 9.80 -6.07
N THR A 157 35.75 9.35 -6.26
CA THR A 157 36.22 8.03 -5.83
C THR A 157 36.79 8.01 -4.41
N ASP A 158 37.18 9.18 -3.89
CA ASP A 158 37.63 9.38 -2.53
C ASP A 158 37.02 10.68 -1.96
N PRO A 159 35.72 10.65 -1.61
CA PRO A 159 35.03 11.84 -1.12
C PRO A 159 35.49 12.21 0.30
N SER A 160 35.25 13.44 0.72
CA SER A 160 35.35 13.82 2.14
C SER A 160 34.07 13.43 2.89
N ARG A 161 34.10 13.48 4.23
CA ARG A 161 33.02 13.02 5.12
C ARG A 161 32.64 14.11 6.11
N VAL A 162 31.34 14.36 6.22
CA VAL A 162 30.72 15.07 7.34
C VAL A 162 29.90 14.07 8.12
N ILE A 163 30.22 13.91 9.40
CA ILE A 163 29.50 13.03 10.32
C ILE A 163 28.91 13.92 11.41
N ILE A 164 27.61 13.81 11.65
CA ILE A 164 26.90 14.65 12.62
C ILE A 164 26.33 13.77 13.73
N THR A 165 26.58 14.15 15.00
CA THR A 165 26.01 13.44 16.15
C THR A 165 24.56 13.87 16.40
N ALA A 166 23.61 13.03 15.99
CA ALA A 166 22.21 13.08 16.37
C ALA A 166 21.98 12.36 17.73
N SER A 167 20.84 11.70 17.92
CA SER A 167 20.53 10.79 19.02
C SER A 167 19.24 10.04 18.71
N VAL A 168 19.05 8.84 19.26
CA VAL A 168 17.74 8.15 19.22
C VAL A 168 16.62 9.02 19.79
N ALA A 169 16.93 9.92 20.72
CA ALA A 169 15.96 10.91 21.23
C ALA A 169 15.47 11.92 20.18
N GLY A 170 16.11 12.01 19.01
CA GLY A 170 15.65 12.79 17.85
C GLY A 170 14.88 11.98 16.81
N ILE A 171 14.69 10.69 17.04
CA ILE A 171 13.95 9.74 16.21
C ILE A 171 12.71 9.27 16.97
N GLU A 172 12.89 9.00 18.25
CA GLU A 172 11.88 8.59 19.21
C GLU A 172 11.38 9.79 20.03
N VAL A 173 10.30 9.56 20.79
CA VAL A 173 9.84 10.52 21.80
C VAL A 173 10.83 10.51 22.96
N GLY A 174 11.45 11.67 23.23
CA GLY A 174 12.33 11.85 24.39
C GLY A 174 11.61 11.67 25.72
N THR A 175 12.36 11.66 26.81
CA THR A 175 11.78 11.58 28.16
C THR A 175 10.79 12.72 28.43
N VAL A 176 9.78 12.42 29.23
CA VAL A 176 8.74 13.35 29.72
C VAL A 176 8.81 13.46 31.25
N GLY A 177 8.03 14.37 31.85
CA GLY A 177 8.02 14.59 33.30
C GLY A 177 9.26 15.33 33.82
N GLU A 178 9.71 15.03 35.04
CA GLU A 178 10.82 15.73 35.71
C GLU A 178 12.15 15.67 34.94
N SER A 179 12.37 14.60 34.16
CA SER A 179 13.58 14.40 33.36
C SER A 179 13.35 14.71 31.87
N ALA A 180 12.38 15.56 31.54
CA ALA A 180 12.06 15.85 30.15
C ALA A 180 13.20 16.58 29.42
N ILE A 181 13.44 16.21 28.16
CA ILE A 181 14.53 16.77 27.33
C ILE A 181 14.04 17.38 26.00
N PRO A 182 12.97 18.20 25.99
CA PRO A 182 12.29 18.61 24.76
C PRO A 182 13.21 19.37 23.78
N SER A 183 14.06 20.26 24.29
CA SER A 183 15.04 20.98 23.47
C SER A 183 16.10 20.07 22.87
N TYR A 184 16.54 19.05 23.60
CA TYR A 184 17.51 18.06 23.11
C TYR A 184 16.90 17.23 21.98
N SER A 185 15.74 16.59 22.22
CA SER A 185 15.03 15.78 21.23
C SER A 185 14.76 16.56 19.95
N ALA A 186 14.20 17.77 20.06
CA ALA A 186 13.96 18.65 18.92
C ALA A 186 15.26 18.98 18.16
N SER A 187 16.33 19.31 18.88
CA SER A 187 17.62 19.63 18.25
C SER A 187 18.25 18.43 17.53
N LYS A 188 18.07 17.21 18.05
CA LYS A 188 18.61 15.98 17.45
C LYS A 188 17.80 15.56 16.22
N ALA A 189 16.48 15.73 16.24
CA ALA A 189 15.63 15.59 15.05
C ALA A 189 16.01 16.62 13.96
N ALA A 190 16.25 17.87 14.36
CA ALA A 190 16.64 18.94 13.46
C ALA A 190 17.95 18.65 12.73
N VAL A 191 18.97 18.11 13.42
CA VAL A 191 20.23 17.76 12.73
C VAL A 191 20.16 16.51 11.85
N ILE A 192 19.25 15.57 12.11
CA ILE A 192 18.96 14.46 11.19
C ILE A 192 18.46 15.01 9.86
N HIS A 193 17.51 15.94 9.91
CA HIS A 193 17.00 16.58 8.70
C HIS A 193 18.03 17.50 8.04
N LEU A 194 18.78 18.28 8.83
CA LEU A 194 19.87 19.14 8.33
C LEU A 194 20.91 18.33 7.55
N ALA A 195 21.28 17.14 8.03
CA ALA A 195 22.24 16.27 7.35
C ALA A 195 21.75 15.83 5.98
N LYS A 196 20.45 15.57 5.79
CA LYS A 196 19.85 15.24 4.49
C LYS A 196 19.96 16.42 3.51
N ASN A 197 19.70 17.64 4.00
CA ASN A 197 19.87 18.84 3.18
C ASN A 197 21.34 19.06 2.80
N LEU A 198 22.27 18.91 3.75
CA LEU A 198 23.71 19.02 3.51
C LEU A 198 24.23 17.91 2.58
N ALA A 199 23.64 16.70 2.62
CA ALA A 199 23.99 15.61 1.72
C ALA A 199 23.67 15.92 0.26
N VAL A 200 22.53 16.58 0.01
CA VAL A 200 22.14 17.06 -1.33
C VAL A 200 23.02 18.24 -1.77
N GLU A 201 23.28 19.19 -0.86
CA GLU A 201 24.05 20.40 -1.16
C GLU A 201 25.56 20.13 -1.41
N LEU A 202 26.16 19.24 -0.62
CA LEU A 202 27.60 18.99 -0.62
C LEU A 202 27.98 17.73 -1.42
N GLY A 203 27.02 16.85 -1.72
CA GLY A 203 27.24 15.64 -2.53
C GLY A 203 27.88 15.94 -3.90
N PRO A 204 27.38 16.92 -4.69
CA PRO A 204 28.00 17.36 -5.95
C PRO A 204 29.43 17.90 -5.78
N ARG A 205 29.79 18.31 -4.55
CA ARG A 205 31.13 18.80 -4.17
C ARG A 205 32.02 17.68 -3.62
N ASN A 206 31.63 16.42 -3.80
CA ASN A 206 32.30 15.22 -3.32
C ASN A 206 32.43 15.13 -1.79
N VAL A 207 31.48 15.69 -1.04
CA VAL A 207 31.44 15.56 0.42
C VAL A 207 30.16 14.82 0.83
N LEU A 208 30.31 13.66 1.45
CA LEU A 208 29.18 12.85 1.91
C LEU A 208 28.82 13.23 3.34
N THR A 209 27.55 13.47 3.61
CA THR A 209 27.06 13.88 4.93
C THR A 209 26.12 12.84 5.51
N ASN A 210 26.45 12.30 6.69
CA ASN A 210 25.61 11.31 7.38
C ASN A 210 25.47 11.67 8.86
N THR A 211 24.45 11.11 9.50
CA THR A 211 24.23 11.24 10.94
C THR A 211 24.40 9.91 11.64
N ILE A 212 24.88 9.98 12.88
CA ILE A 212 24.83 8.86 13.82
C ILE A 212 23.86 9.25 14.92
N ALA A 213 22.96 8.35 15.31
CA ALA A 213 22.01 8.58 16.40
C ALA A 213 22.30 7.60 17.54
N PRO A 214 23.21 7.96 18.46
CA PRO A 214 23.51 7.13 19.62
C PRO A 214 22.29 7.08 20.55
N GLY A 215 22.00 5.90 21.11
CA GLY A 215 21.26 5.80 22.36
C GLY A 215 22.20 5.83 23.56
N PHE A 216 21.99 4.95 24.53
CA PHE A 216 22.70 5.05 25.81
C PHE A 216 24.14 4.56 25.74
N TYR A 217 25.06 5.52 25.90
CA TYR A 217 26.47 5.29 26.20
C TYR A 217 26.77 5.89 27.57
N PRO A 218 27.38 5.15 28.51
CA PRO A 218 27.79 5.71 29.79
C PRO A 218 28.77 6.88 29.59
N SER A 219 28.35 8.09 29.98
CA SER A 219 29.15 9.31 29.86
C SER A 219 28.69 10.34 30.88
N LYS A 220 29.52 11.34 31.16
CA LYS A 220 29.14 12.44 32.05
C LYS A 220 27.85 13.16 31.64
N MET A 221 27.49 13.18 30.35
CA MET A 221 26.26 13.82 29.85
C MET A 221 25.02 12.95 30.09
N SER A 222 25.16 11.63 29.99
CA SER A 222 24.05 10.67 30.05
C SER A 222 23.84 10.08 31.44
N SER A 223 24.80 10.19 32.36
CA SER A 223 24.72 9.58 33.70
C SER A 223 23.43 9.93 34.46
N GLU A 224 23.07 11.21 34.56
CA GLU A 224 21.85 11.63 35.27
C GLU A 224 20.57 11.10 34.60
N LEU A 225 20.53 11.07 33.27
CA LEU A 225 19.39 10.53 32.51
C LEU A 225 19.29 9.00 32.69
N ILE A 226 20.43 8.30 32.68
CA ILE A 226 20.51 6.85 32.92
C ILE A 226 19.94 6.51 34.30
N GLU A 227 20.36 7.22 35.35
CA GLU A 227 19.84 7.03 36.70
C GLU A 227 18.33 7.33 36.78
N SER A 228 17.86 8.41 36.14
CA SER A 228 16.42 8.74 36.11
C SER A 228 15.56 7.70 35.40
N GLN A 229 16.14 6.88 34.52
CA GLN A 229 15.47 5.79 33.82
C GLN A 229 15.68 4.42 34.48
N GLY A 230 16.09 4.40 35.76
CA GLY A 230 16.24 3.19 36.56
C GLY A 230 17.63 2.57 36.56
N GLY A 231 18.63 3.32 36.09
CA GLY A 231 20.04 2.96 36.16
C GLY A 231 20.52 2.06 35.02
N MET A 232 21.83 1.80 35.00
CA MET A 232 22.48 1.08 33.90
C MET A 232 21.87 -0.31 33.66
N LYS A 233 21.64 -1.10 34.71
CA LYS A 233 21.15 -2.48 34.59
C LYS A 233 19.76 -2.54 33.92
N GLN A 234 18.86 -1.62 34.26
CA GLN A 234 17.52 -1.58 33.68
C GLN A 234 17.58 -1.23 32.20
N LEU A 235 18.41 -0.26 31.81
CA LEU A 235 18.59 0.09 30.40
C LEU A 235 19.30 -1.00 29.60
N GLU A 236 20.20 -1.77 30.22
CA GLU A 236 20.79 -2.98 29.62
C GLU A 236 19.74 -4.07 29.38
N GLU A 237 18.82 -4.29 30.31
CA GLU A 237 17.72 -5.26 30.15
C GLU A 237 16.72 -4.82 29.07
N CYS A 238 16.47 -3.51 28.93
CA CYS A 238 15.66 -2.95 27.84
C CYS A 238 16.38 -2.93 26.49
N SER A 239 17.70 -3.15 26.47
CA SER A 239 18.48 -3.29 25.25
C SER A 239 18.27 -4.69 24.65
N PRO A 240 17.87 -4.82 23.37
CA PRO A 240 17.66 -6.12 22.72
C PRO A 240 18.89 -7.04 22.72
N ASN A 241 20.10 -6.47 22.80
CA ASN A 241 21.35 -7.24 22.88
C ASN A 241 21.96 -7.24 24.30
N GLY A 242 21.18 -6.83 25.31
CA GLY A 242 21.51 -6.95 26.73
C GLY A 242 22.64 -6.05 27.22
N ARG A 243 22.98 -4.97 26.50
CA ARG A 243 24.06 -4.05 26.88
C ARG A 243 23.86 -2.62 26.41
N LEU A 244 24.54 -1.69 27.08
CA LEU A 244 24.73 -0.32 26.60
C LEU A 244 25.89 -0.20 25.60
N GLY A 245 25.98 0.95 24.96
CA GLY A 245 27.08 1.29 24.05
C GLY A 245 28.43 1.38 24.77
N LYS A 246 29.47 0.82 24.15
CA LYS A 246 30.88 0.86 24.60
C LYS A 246 31.69 1.84 23.74
N PRO A 247 32.83 2.36 24.24
CA PRO A 247 33.71 3.24 23.49
C PRO A 247 34.05 2.77 22.06
N GLU A 248 34.25 1.48 21.87
CA GLU A 248 34.60 0.87 20.58
C GLU A 248 33.45 0.94 19.57
N ASP A 249 32.19 0.90 20.02
CA ASP A 249 31.02 0.91 19.13
C ASP A 249 30.93 2.26 18.38
N ILE A 250 31.11 3.37 19.10
CA ILE A 250 31.06 4.71 18.49
C ILE A 250 32.31 4.99 17.66
N ALA A 251 33.48 4.54 18.13
CA ALA A 251 34.74 4.68 17.40
C ALA A 251 34.68 3.90 16.07
N GLY A 252 34.21 2.66 16.10
CA GLY A 252 34.04 1.81 14.93
C GLY A 252 33.05 2.38 13.92
N LEU A 253 31.92 2.92 14.39
CA LEU A 253 30.92 3.54 13.52
C LEU A 253 31.45 4.79 12.83
N VAL A 254 32.18 5.65 13.55
CA VAL A 254 32.82 6.84 12.96
C VAL A 254 33.91 6.45 11.96
N VAL A 255 34.69 5.40 12.24
CA VAL A 255 35.70 4.88 11.30
C VAL A 255 35.04 4.30 10.04
N PHE A 256 33.94 3.54 10.18
CA PHE A 256 33.15 3.03 9.05
C PHE A 256 32.64 4.17 8.17
N LEU A 257 32.03 5.19 8.78
CA LEU A 257 31.53 6.35 8.06
C LEU A 257 32.66 7.21 7.47
N GLY A 258 33.84 7.21 8.10
CA GLY A 258 35.04 7.89 7.63
C GLY A 258 35.73 7.22 6.44
N SER A 259 35.49 5.92 6.21
CA SER A 259 36.30 5.11 5.30
C SER A 259 35.66 4.89 3.92
N ARG A 260 36.32 4.08 3.09
CA ARG A 260 35.77 3.63 1.80
C ARG A 260 34.57 2.69 1.94
N ALA A 261 34.37 2.09 3.12
CA ALA A 261 33.24 1.20 3.38
C ALA A 261 31.88 1.93 3.32
N SER A 262 31.86 3.25 3.50
CA SER A 262 30.68 4.09 3.41
C SER A 262 30.67 5.03 2.20
N SER A 263 31.52 4.82 1.18
CA SER A 263 31.66 5.73 0.02
C SER A 263 30.39 5.90 -0.83
N HIS A 264 29.32 5.16 -0.54
CA HIS A 264 28.01 5.30 -1.17
C HIS A 264 26.87 5.59 -0.17
N LEU A 265 27.19 5.95 1.08
CA LEU A 265 26.22 6.40 2.07
C LEU A 265 26.23 7.93 2.11
N ASN A 266 25.10 8.56 1.78
CA ASN A 266 24.92 10.01 1.81
C ASN A 266 23.49 10.34 2.24
N GLY A 267 23.33 11.20 3.24
CA GLY A 267 22.05 11.55 3.84
C GLY A 267 21.48 10.48 4.78
N ALA A 268 22.26 9.45 5.11
CA ALA A 268 21.81 8.38 5.99
C ALA A 268 21.81 8.84 7.45
N GLU A 269 20.82 8.34 8.19
CA GLU A 269 20.82 8.30 9.65
C GLU A 269 21.19 6.87 10.06
N ILE A 270 22.14 6.74 10.97
CA ILE A 270 22.56 5.44 11.49
C ILE A 270 22.31 5.41 12.99
N SER A 271 21.24 4.73 13.37
CA SER A 271 20.90 4.47 14.77
C SER A 271 21.92 3.54 15.41
N GLY A 272 22.59 4.04 16.45
CA GLY A 272 23.66 3.35 17.15
C GLY A 272 23.25 3.07 18.59
N THR A 273 22.43 2.05 18.83
CA THR A 273 22.36 1.30 20.10
C THR A 273 21.27 0.24 20.07
N GLY A 274 21.52 -0.88 20.77
CA GLY A 274 20.47 -1.58 21.49
C GLY A 274 19.89 -0.68 22.58
N ALA A 275 18.94 0.19 22.24
CA ALA A 275 18.14 0.94 23.18
C ALA A 275 16.69 0.66 22.81
N GLY A 276 15.97 -0.10 23.65
CA GLY A 276 14.50 -0.22 23.71
C GLY A 276 13.72 -0.75 22.51
N HIS A 277 14.28 -0.74 21.30
CA HIS A 277 13.52 -0.74 20.04
C HIS A 277 12.86 -2.08 19.65
N PHE A 278 12.83 -3.07 20.55
CA PHE A 278 12.19 -4.37 20.30
C PHE A 278 11.09 -4.75 21.29
N TRP A 279 10.75 -3.91 22.29
CA TRP A 279 9.82 -4.33 23.35
C TRP A 279 8.59 -3.44 23.59
N ALA A 280 8.47 -2.25 23.01
CA ALA A 280 7.21 -1.50 23.08
C ALA A 280 6.14 -1.99 22.07
N LYS A 281 6.42 -3.07 21.32
CA LYS A 281 5.48 -3.83 20.46
C LYS A 281 5.02 -5.15 21.10
N ALA A 282 5.27 -5.38 22.39
CA ALA A 282 4.72 -6.52 23.14
C ALA A 282 4.40 -6.09 24.59
N ASP A 283 3.12 -6.19 24.97
CA ASP A 283 2.60 -6.23 26.34
C ASP A 283 3.26 -5.34 27.42
N VAL A 284 2.64 -4.19 27.69
CA VAL A 284 2.58 -3.62 29.05
C VAL A 284 1.12 -3.64 29.53
N LEU A 285 0.57 -4.85 29.59
CA LEU A 285 -0.48 -5.25 30.53
C LEU A 285 0.11 -6.35 31.43
N HIS A 286 1.21 -6.05 32.11
CA HIS A 286 1.61 -6.80 33.30
C HIS A 286 1.61 -5.86 34.51
N THR A 287 0.41 -5.64 35.03
CA THR A 287 0.21 -5.20 36.41
C THR A 287 0.82 -6.24 37.34
N SER A 288 1.78 -5.83 38.16
CA SER A 288 2.24 -6.61 39.32
C SER A 288 1.04 -6.91 40.26
N PRO A 289 0.92 -8.13 40.84
CA PRO A 289 -0.22 -8.54 41.67
C PRO A 289 -0.40 -7.76 42.99
N ALA A 290 0.43 -6.78 43.31
CA ALA A 290 0.45 -6.12 44.62
C ALA A 290 -0.45 -4.86 44.73
N PHE A 291 -1.05 -4.35 43.64
CA PHE A 291 -1.71 -3.02 43.67
C PHE A 291 -3.24 -3.04 43.79
N LYS A 292 -3.89 -4.22 43.83
CA LYS A 292 -5.36 -4.34 43.86
C LYS A 292 -6.01 -4.36 45.26
N ALA A 293 -5.25 -4.09 46.33
CA ALA A 293 -5.72 -4.37 47.70
C ALA A 293 -6.20 -3.17 48.54
N THR A 294 -6.23 -1.92 48.04
CA THR A 294 -6.31 -0.77 48.99
C THR A 294 -7.49 0.20 48.87
N PHE A 295 -8.36 0.18 47.85
CA PHE A 295 -9.49 1.14 47.82
C PHE A 295 -10.77 0.57 47.19
N PRO A 296 -11.75 0.11 47.98
CA PRO A 296 -12.98 -0.49 47.46
C PRO A 296 -14.16 0.48 47.27
N HIS A 297 -14.02 1.77 47.61
CA HIS A 297 -15.16 2.70 47.59
C HIS A 297 -14.79 4.10 47.09
N LEU A 298 -14.98 4.35 45.79
CA LEU A 298 -15.40 5.67 45.31
C LEU A 298 -16.04 5.54 43.91
N HIS A 299 -17.37 5.60 43.87
CA HIS A 299 -18.17 5.80 42.67
C HIS A 299 -18.66 7.25 42.66
N ILE A 300 -18.27 8.09 41.69
CA ILE A 300 -19.06 9.25 41.22
C ILE A 300 -18.82 9.45 39.71
N PHE A 301 -19.91 9.77 39.02
CA PHE A 301 -20.21 9.86 37.57
C PHE A 301 -19.29 10.74 36.69
N PRO A 302 -19.34 10.56 35.34
CA PRO A 302 -18.44 11.18 34.39
C PRO A 302 -18.84 12.63 34.10
N ILE A 303 -17.92 13.56 34.34
CA ILE A 303 -18.00 14.92 33.79
C ILE A 303 -16.67 15.19 33.08
N ALA A 304 -16.78 15.28 31.76
CA ALA A 304 -15.88 15.90 30.78
C ALA A 304 -14.41 16.15 31.21
N MET A 305 -13.51 15.28 30.75
CA MET A 305 -12.13 15.68 30.44
C MET A 305 -12.01 15.88 28.93
N SER A 306 -12.14 17.13 28.50
CA SER A 306 -11.67 17.60 27.21
C SER A 306 -10.24 18.12 27.33
N ASN A 307 -9.41 17.74 26.35
CA ASN A 307 -8.13 18.34 25.93
C ASN A 307 -6.83 17.79 26.55
N MET A 308 -6.52 16.53 26.21
CA MET A 308 -5.16 16.17 25.76
C MET A 308 -5.17 16.14 24.24
N ALA A 309 -4.44 17.03 23.57
CA ALA A 309 -4.32 17.00 22.12
C ALA A 309 -3.13 16.12 21.70
N SER A 310 -3.43 14.87 21.41
CA SER A 310 -2.66 13.97 20.56
C SER A 310 -2.36 14.64 19.22
N GLN A 311 -1.10 14.65 18.75
CA GLN A 311 -0.84 15.05 17.36
C GLN A 311 -1.43 14.01 16.42
N GLU A 312 -2.27 14.48 15.51
CA GLU A 312 -2.98 13.71 14.51
C GLU A 312 -1.98 13.08 13.51
N PRO A 313 -2.12 11.80 13.12
CA PRO A 313 -1.21 11.13 12.17
C PRO A 313 -1.06 11.92 10.85
N ARG A 314 0.14 11.89 10.23
CA ARG A 314 0.46 12.72 9.03
C ARG A 314 -0.48 12.50 7.86
N TYR A 315 -0.88 11.25 7.63
CA TYR A 315 -1.83 10.91 6.56
C TYR A 315 -3.19 11.60 6.74
N VAL A 316 -3.55 11.99 7.96
CA VAL A 316 -4.85 12.63 8.23
C VAL A 316 -4.92 14.02 7.62
N ALA A 317 -3.85 14.81 7.67
CA ALA A 317 -3.80 16.11 7.00
C ALA A 317 -3.91 15.96 5.46
N VAL A 318 -3.27 14.94 4.90
CA VAL A 318 -3.37 14.60 3.46
C VAL A 318 -4.80 14.18 3.10
N ALA A 319 -5.40 13.30 3.90
CA ALA A 319 -6.77 12.84 3.74
C ALA A 319 -7.78 14.00 3.84
N GLN A 320 -7.66 14.86 4.84
CA GLN A 320 -8.51 16.04 5.01
C GLN A 320 -8.43 16.97 3.79
N ARG A 321 -7.22 17.18 3.23
CA ARG A 321 -7.04 17.96 2.00
C ARG A 321 -7.70 17.31 0.79
N LYS A 322 -7.50 15.99 0.56
CA LYS A 322 -8.15 15.28 -0.56
C LYS A 322 -9.67 15.27 -0.42
N GLN A 323 -10.20 15.08 0.79
CA GLN A 323 -11.63 15.14 1.07
C GLN A 323 -12.19 16.55 0.86
N ALA A 324 -11.43 17.59 1.21
CA ALA A 324 -11.81 18.98 0.95
C ALA A 324 -11.83 19.29 -0.56
N GLU A 325 -10.83 18.84 -1.33
CA GLU A 325 -10.82 18.97 -2.80
C GLU A 325 -12.03 18.26 -3.43
N LEU A 326 -12.31 17.04 -2.98
CA LEU A 326 -13.46 16.25 -3.45
C LEU A 326 -14.80 16.94 -3.13
N ALA A 327 -14.95 17.47 -1.91
CA ALA A 327 -16.14 18.23 -1.52
C ALA A 327 -16.28 19.54 -2.31
N ALA A 328 -15.17 20.23 -2.56
CA ALA A 328 -15.15 21.47 -3.33
C ALA A 328 -15.52 21.25 -4.80
N ALA A 329 -15.14 20.11 -5.38
CA ALA A 329 -15.47 19.74 -6.75
C ALA A 329 -16.94 19.33 -6.95
N ILE A 330 -17.74 19.22 -5.88
CA ILE A 330 -19.19 19.04 -5.96
C ILE A 330 -19.86 20.44 -5.92
N PRO A 331 -20.55 20.85 -6.99
CA PRO A 331 -21.34 22.08 -7.04
C PRO A 331 -22.32 22.23 -5.88
N THR A 332 -22.53 23.45 -5.42
CA THR A 332 -23.28 23.74 -4.18
C THR A 332 -24.75 23.33 -4.30
N GLU A 333 -25.32 23.48 -5.50
CA GLU A 333 -26.67 23.09 -5.88
C GLU A 333 -26.91 21.57 -5.82
N TRP A 334 -25.86 20.75 -5.86
CA TRP A 334 -25.97 19.28 -5.80
C TRP A 334 -25.66 18.73 -4.40
N ARG A 335 -25.35 19.60 -3.43
CA ARG A 335 -25.04 19.17 -2.05
C ARG A 335 -26.31 18.85 -1.29
N LEU A 336 -26.35 17.66 -0.70
CA LEU A 336 -27.46 17.23 0.13
C LEU A 336 -27.46 18.00 1.47
N PRO A 337 -28.63 18.38 2.00
CA PRO A 337 -28.74 18.97 3.33
C PRO A 337 -28.20 18.02 4.42
N THR A 338 -27.55 18.58 5.44
CA THR A 338 -26.92 17.82 6.54
C THR A 338 -27.88 16.94 7.35
N HIS A 339 -29.20 17.17 7.29
CA HIS A 339 -30.21 16.38 7.99
C HIS A 339 -30.70 15.14 7.22
N VAL A 340 -30.26 14.95 5.97
CA VAL A 340 -30.61 13.77 5.13
C VAL A 340 -29.79 12.52 5.51
N PHE A 341 -28.76 12.69 6.35
CA PHE A 341 -27.87 11.62 6.80
C PHE A 341 -28.35 10.97 8.11
N SER A 342 -29.54 10.34 8.13
CA SER A 342 -29.94 9.49 9.27
C SER A 342 -29.29 8.09 9.19
N GLU A 343 -29.04 7.47 10.35
CA GLU A 343 -28.66 6.05 10.45
C GLU A 343 -29.88 5.17 10.13
N GLY A 344 -29.87 4.50 8.96
CA GLY A 344 -30.96 3.62 8.53
C GLY A 344 -31.08 3.52 7.00
N MET A 345 -31.77 2.48 6.51
CA MET A 345 -32.05 2.25 5.09
C MET A 345 -32.76 3.45 4.45
N LEU A 346 -32.22 3.97 3.33
CA LEU A 346 -33.02 4.71 2.36
C LEU A 346 -33.63 3.68 1.40
N SER A 347 -34.91 3.81 1.03
CA SER A 347 -35.44 2.94 -0.03
C SER A 347 -34.72 3.24 -1.35
N ILE A 348 -34.46 2.20 -2.15
CA ILE A 348 -33.84 2.32 -3.48
C ILE A 348 -34.64 3.31 -4.36
N SER A 349 -35.97 3.36 -4.18
CA SER A 349 -36.83 4.34 -4.84
C SER A 349 -36.54 5.78 -4.41
N GLU A 350 -36.36 6.05 -3.11
CA GLU A 350 -36.16 7.42 -2.60
C GLU A 350 -34.77 8.00 -2.94
N SER A 351 -33.74 7.19 -3.17
CA SER A 351 -32.42 7.67 -3.62
C SER A 351 -32.29 7.87 -5.14
N ILE A 352 -33.22 7.31 -5.92
CA ILE A 352 -33.14 7.25 -7.40
C ILE A 352 -34.21 8.15 -8.07
N THR A 353 -35.30 8.53 -7.39
CA THR A 353 -36.48 9.14 -8.05
C THR A 353 -36.75 10.63 -7.81
N ALA A 354 -35.96 11.35 -7.01
CA ALA A 354 -36.01 12.81 -7.02
C ALA A 354 -35.20 13.35 -8.23
N GLY A 355 -35.86 13.54 -9.38
CA GLY A 355 -35.22 13.92 -10.66
C GLY A 355 -34.68 15.36 -10.72
N PRO A 356 -34.41 15.93 -11.91
CA PRO A 356 -33.64 15.40 -13.03
C PRO A 356 -32.47 16.34 -13.41
N THR A 357 -31.23 15.86 -13.65
CA THR A 357 -30.31 16.42 -14.70
C THR A 357 -28.94 15.67 -14.74
N SER A 358 -28.50 15.19 -15.90
CA SER A 358 -27.17 14.59 -16.21
C SER A 358 -26.63 13.41 -15.35
N TYR A 359 -25.64 12.65 -15.88
CA TYR A 359 -24.95 11.59 -15.12
C TYR A 359 -24.05 12.14 -14.00
N ARG A 360 -23.56 13.38 -14.14
CA ARG A 360 -22.64 14.03 -13.20
C ARG A 360 -23.32 14.40 -11.89
N GLU A 361 -24.58 14.85 -11.93
CA GLU A 361 -25.34 15.19 -10.72
C GLU A 361 -25.70 13.94 -9.93
N ARG A 362 -26.15 12.89 -10.63
CA ARG A 362 -26.35 11.58 -10.02
C ARG A 362 -25.06 11.08 -9.38
N ALA A 363 -23.92 11.21 -10.07
CA ALA A 363 -22.63 10.82 -9.52
C ALA A 363 -22.26 11.63 -8.24
N ALA A 364 -22.52 12.94 -8.23
CA ALA A 364 -22.23 13.80 -7.09
C ALA A 364 -23.14 13.53 -5.87
N ILE A 365 -24.45 13.33 -6.10
CA ILE A 365 -25.42 13.03 -5.03
C ILE A 365 -25.12 11.67 -4.42
N ALA A 366 -24.94 10.66 -5.27
CA ALA A 366 -24.72 9.30 -4.83
C ALA A 366 -23.36 9.17 -4.12
N HIS A 367 -22.33 9.94 -4.51
CA HIS A 367 -21.09 10.03 -3.77
C HIS A 367 -21.30 10.50 -2.32
N GLN A 368 -22.12 11.51 -2.07
CA GLN A 368 -22.37 12.00 -0.71
C GLN A 368 -23.04 10.94 0.18
N LEU A 369 -23.77 9.99 -0.41
CA LEU A 369 -24.43 8.90 0.31
C LEU A 369 -23.53 7.67 0.53
N THR A 370 -22.50 7.48 -0.30
CA THR A 370 -21.78 6.19 -0.38
C THR A 370 -20.27 6.29 -0.54
N ARG A 371 -19.68 7.49 -0.66
CA ARG A 371 -18.24 7.77 -0.72
C ARG A 371 -17.45 6.98 -1.77
N TYR A 372 -17.99 6.84 -2.98
CA TYR A 372 -17.37 6.05 -4.04
C TYR A 372 -16.43 6.79 -4.99
N LEU A 373 -16.25 8.10 -4.88
CA LEU A 373 -15.40 8.87 -5.81
C LEU A 373 -14.04 9.13 -5.16
N THR A 374 -13.00 9.08 -5.97
CA THR A 374 -11.68 9.64 -5.62
C THR A 374 -11.48 10.98 -6.32
N GLU A 375 -11.71 11.00 -7.64
CA GLU A 375 -11.51 12.17 -8.50
C GLU A 375 -12.78 12.42 -9.35
N PRO A 376 -13.58 13.45 -9.06
CA PRO A 376 -14.70 13.86 -9.89
C PRO A 376 -14.19 14.65 -11.10
N LEU A 377 -14.37 14.13 -12.31
CA LEU A 377 -13.85 14.75 -13.53
C LEU A 377 -14.93 15.58 -14.25
N PHE A 378 -15.88 16.14 -13.50
CA PHE A 378 -17.12 16.70 -14.05
C PHE A 378 -16.89 17.86 -15.02
N ASP A 379 -15.98 18.78 -14.69
CA ASP A 379 -15.66 19.93 -15.54
C ASP A 379 -14.92 19.51 -16.81
N ARG A 380 -13.94 18.62 -16.68
CA ARG A 380 -13.24 18.02 -17.84
C ARG A 380 -14.20 17.25 -18.73
N ALA A 381 -15.11 16.47 -18.14
CA ALA A 381 -16.14 15.73 -18.86
C ALA A 381 -17.15 16.65 -19.56
N LEU A 382 -17.50 17.78 -18.93
CA LEU A 382 -18.34 18.83 -19.54
C LEU A 382 -17.68 19.43 -20.77
N GLN A 383 -16.40 19.77 -20.65
CA GLN A 383 -15.63 20.31 -21.75
C GLN A 383 -15.55 19.30 -22.89
N GLN A 384 -15.18 18.06 -22.61
CA GLN A 384 -15.11 17.00 -23.62
C GLN A 384 -16.46 16.75 -24.28
N ALA A 385 -17.56 16.76 -23.52
CA ALA A 385 -18.91 16.62 -24.07
C ALA A 385 -19.26 17.76 -25.05
N ARG A 386 -18.92 19.01 -24.73
CA ARG A 386 -19.12 20.15 -25.64
C ARG A 386 -18.29 20.01 -26.92
N GLU A 387 -17.04 19.58 -26.81
CA GLU A 387 -16.18 19.34 -27.98
C GLU A 387 -16.73 18.22 -28.88
N LEU A 388 -17.34 17.20 -28.28
CA LEU A 388 -18.03 16.12 -28.99
C LEU A 388 -19.30 16.63 -29.69
N ASP A 389 -20.12 17.43 -29.01
CA ASP A 389 -21.31 18.06 -29.59
C ASP A 389 -20.94 19.00 -30.76
N ASP A 390 -19.93 19.85 -30.59
CA ASP A 390 -19.41 20.75 -31.63
C ASP A 390 -18.87 19.96 -32.83
N HIS A 391 -18.18 18.85 -32.59
CA HIS A 391 -17.74 17.95 -33.65
C HIS A 391 -18.94 17.41 -34.43
N LEU A 392 -19.92 16.83 -33.73
CA LEU A 392 -21.10 16.23 -34.35
C LEU A 392 -21.90 17.26 -35.15
N GLN A 393 -22.06 18.47 -34.61
CA GLN A 393 -22.74 19.58 -35.29
C GLN A 393 -21.98 20.01 -36.57
N ARG A 394 -20.64 20.05 -36.52
CA ARG A 394 -19.81 20.48 -37.65
C ARG A 394 -19.66 19.42 -38.74
N THR A 395 -19.55 18.14 -38.38
CA THR A 395 -19.24 17.04 -39.33
C THR A 395 -20.47 16.22 -39.72
N GLY A 396 -21.53 16.23 -38.90
CA GLY A 396 -22.69 15.36 -39.06
C GLY A 396 -22.44 13.90 -38.69
N THR A 397 -21.25 13.56 -38.17
CA THR A 397 -20.86 12.18 -37.84
C THR A 397 -20.23 12.11 -36.44
N PRO A 398 -20.52 11.06 -35.64
CA PRO A 398 -19.85 10.88 -34.36
C PRO A 398 -18.36 10.53 -34.54
N ILE A 399 -17.53 10.90 -33.55
CA ILE A 399 -16.10 10.53 -33.50
C ILE A 399 -15.92 9.01 -33.48
N GLY A 400 -16.82 8.29 -32.81
CA GLY A 400 -16.75 6.85 -32.67
C GLY A 400 -18.04 6.25 -32.13
N PRO A 401 -18.09 4.92 -31.97
CA PRO A 401 -19.31 4.20 -31.58
C PRO A 401 -19.76 4.46 -30.14
N LEU A 402 -18.90 5.06 -29.30
CA LEU A 402 -19.19 5.39 -27.90
C LEU A 402 -19.30 6.91 -27.69
N HIS A 403 -19.55 7.67 -28.75
CA HIS A 403 -19.60 9.14 -28.72
C HIS A 403 -20.56 9.68 -27.66
N GLY A 404 -20.01 10.40 -26.68
CA GLY A 404 -20.75 11.00 -25.57
C GLY A 404 -21.11 10.02 -24.45
N LEU A 405 -20.72 8.75 -24.54
CA LEU A 405 -21.06 7.73 -23.53
C LEU A 405 -20.30 8.02 -22.22
N PRO A 406 -21.00 8.25 -21.09
CA PRO A 406 -20.34 8.51 -19.82
C PRO A 406 -19.86 7.20 -19.19
N VAL A 407 -18.55 7.16 -18.92
CA VAL A 407 -17.88 6.00 -18.32
C VAL A 407 -17.10 6.42 -17.07
N SER A 408 -16.87 5.46 -16.17
CA SER A 408 -16.05 5.63 -14.98
C SER A 408 -14.93 4.61 -14.96
N VAL A 409 -13.82 4.94 -14.30
CA VAL A 409 -12.68 4.04 -14.16
C VAL A 409 -12.22 4.00 -12.71
N LYS A 410 -11.77 2.83 -12.26
CA LYS A 410 -11.16 2.64 -10.94
C LYS A 410 -9.97 3.59 -10.74
N ASP A 411 -9.70 3.97 -9.48
CA ASP A 411 -8.58 4.88 -9.14
C ASP A 411 -7.20 4.46 -9.68
N THR A 412 -7.01 3.18 -10.00
CA THR A 412 -5.75 2.62 -10.52
C THR A 412 -5.42 3.04 -11.95
N PHE A 413 -6.41 3.46 -12.75
CA PHE A 413 -6.19 3.87 -14.13
C PHE A 413 -5.61 5.28 -14.18
N ASN A 414 -4.47 5.41 -14.86
CA ASN A 414 -3.82 6.69 -15.08
C ASN A 414 -4.67 7.54 -16.03
N ILE A 415 -4.88 8.81 -15.66
CA ILE A 415 -5.49 9.83 -16.50
C ILE A 415 -4.59 11.05 -16.42
N MET A 416 -4.12 11.55 -17.55
CA MET A 416 -3.17 12.64 -17.62
C MET A 416 -3.64 13.87 -16.82
N GLY A 417 -2.79 14.35 -15.91
CA GLY A 417 -3.06 15.47 -15.02
C GLY A 417 -3.99 15.16 -13.83
N VAL A 418 -4.32 13.89 -13.57
CA VAL A 418 -5.20 13.46 -12.48
C VAL A 418 -4.46 12.49 -11.56
N ASP A 419 -4.67 12.62 -10.26
CA ASP A 419 -4.10 11.74 -9.22
C ASP A 419 -4.54 10.28 -9.35
N PHE A 420 -3.74 9.36 -8.79
CA PHE A 420 -4.02 7.92 -8.70
C PHE A 420 -3.43 7.34 -7.40
N SER A 421 -4.01 7.74 -6.26
CA SER A 421 -3.41 7.48 -4.95
C SER A 421 -3.43 6.02 -4.48
N ILE A 422 -4.28 5.17 -5.07
CA ILE A 422 -4.60 3.82 -4.59
C ILE A 422 -4.91 3.76 -3.07
N GLY A 423 -5.50 4.84 -2.55
CA GLY A 423 -5.88 4.94 -1.13
C GLY A 423 -4.69 5.09 -0.17
N LEU A 424 -3.51 5.46 -0.68
CA LEU A 424 -2.30 5.71 0.11
C LEU A 424 -1.90 7.17 0.05
N SER A 425 -1.61 7.76 1.21
CA SER A 425 -1.26 9.18 1.28
C SER A 425 0.07 9.50 0.58
N ALA A 426 0.99 8.54 0.53
CA ALA A 426 2.28 8.63 -0.17
C ALA A 426 2.16 8.83 -1.69
N LEU A 427 0.99 8.52 -2.26
CA LEU A 427 0.72 8.63 -3.70
C LEU A 427 -0.35 9.69 -4.01
N ALA A 428 -0.83 10.42 -3.00
CA ALA A 428 -1.72 11.55 -3.21
C ALA A 428 -0.96 12.77 -3.75
N PHE A 429 -1.64 13.64 -4.50
CA PHE A 429 -1.07 14.84 -5.11
C PHE A 429 0.11 14.54 -6.06
N ASN A 430 0.00 13.42 -6.77
CA ASN A 430 0.98 12.95 -7.74
C ASN A 430 0.26 12.60 -9.06
N PRO A 431 -0.12 13.62 -9.85
CA PRO A 431 -0.95 13.44 -11.05
C PRO A 431 -0.21 12.68 -12.15
N ALA A 432 -0.95 11.92 -12.97
CA ALA A 432 -0.35 11.12 -14.03
C ALA A 432 0.21 11.97 -15.17
N GLU A 433 1.34 11.55 -15.72
CA GLU A 433 1.96 12.20 -16.88
C GLU A 433 1.34 11.74 -18.20
N ALA A 434 0.69 10.57 -18.21
CA ALA A 434 0.04 9.99 -19.38
C ALA A 434 -1.26 9.27 -19.00
N ASN A 435 -2.13 9.07 -19.98
CA ASN A 435 -3.30 8.21 -19.84
C ASN A 435 -2.89 6.74 -19.84
N ALA A 436 -3.67 5.90 -19.17
CA ALA A 436 -3.59 4.46 -19.38
C ALA A 436 -4.12 4.08 -20.78
N PRO A 437 -3.59 3.04 -21.45
CA PRO A 437 -4.07 2.60 -22.76
C PRO A 437 -5.58 2.38 -22.89
N LEU A 438 -6.24 1.89 -21.83
CA LEU A 438 -7.69 1.74 -21.81
C LEU A 438 -8.42 3.09 -21.88
N VAL A 439 -7.89 4.11 -21.21
CA VAL A 439 -8.47 5.46 -21.22
C VAL A 439 -8.36 6.07 -22.62
N ASP A 440 -7.20 5.92 -23.27
CA ASP A 440 -7.00 6.39 -24.65
C ASP A 440 -7.93 5.66 -25.63
N LEU A 441 -8.08 4.34 -25.50
CA LEU A 441 -9.01 3.57 -26.32
C LEU A 441 -10.45 4.06 -26.14
N LEU A 442 -10.91 4.23 -24.90
CA LEU A 442 -12.26 4.72 -24.61
C LEU A 442 -12.50 6.12 -25.21
N GLN A 443 -11.54 7.04 -25.02
CA GLN A 443 -11.62 8.39 -25.58
C GLN A 443 -11.59 8.41 -27.10
N SER A 444 -10.79 7.54 -27.75
CA SER A 444 -10.77 7.43 -29.22
C SER A 444 -12.11 6.96 -29.80
N LEU A 445 -12.89 6.21 -29.01
CA LEU A 445 -14.23 5.76 -29.39
C LEU A 445 -15.30 6.82 -29.09
N GLY A 446 -14.91 7.95 -28.50
CA GLY A 446 -15.77 9.07 -28.15
C GLY A 446 -16.38 9.00 -26.74
N ALA A 447 -15.97 8.04 -25.91
CA ALA A 447 -16.45 7.95 -24.53
C ALA A 447 -15.90 9.08 -23.65
N VAL A 448 -16.68 9.48 -22.64
CA VAL A 448 -16.37 10.58 -21.73
C VAL A 448 -16.14 10.01 -20.34
N VAL A 449 -14.90 10.10 -19.83
CA VAL A 449 -14.58 9.63 -18.48
C VAL A 449 -15.02 10.68 -17.46
N ILE A 450 -16.04 10.36 -16.66
CA ILE A 450 -16.68 11.33 -15.75
C ILE A 450 -16.11 11.31 -14.33
N ALA A 451 -15.41 10.24 -13.95
CA ALA A 451 -14.94 10.04 -12.58
C ALA A 451 -13.89 8.94 -12.46
N LYS A 452 -13.05 9.07 -11.44
CA LYS A 452 -12.32 7.96 -10.82
C LYS A 452 -12.98 7.50 -9.53
N THR A 453 -13.00 6.19 -9.29
CA THR A 453 -13.75 5.61 -8.16
C THR A 453 -12.89 4.94 -7.09
N ASN A 454 -13.43 4.96 -5.87
CA ASN A 454 -12.79 4.59 -4.62
C ASN A 454 -12.52 3.08 -4.51
N ILE A 455 -11.45 2.77 -3.78
CA ILE A 455 -10.79 1.47 -3.71
C ILE A 455 -10.30 1.23 -2.26
N PRO A 456 -10.02 -0.01 -1.82
CA PRO A 456 -9.41 -0.22 -0.51
C PRO A 456 -7.91 0.07 -0.49
N GLN A 457 -7.40 0.48 0.67
CA GLN A 457 -5.97 0.65 0.92
C GLN A 457 -5.20 -0.57 0.37
N THR A 458 -4.15 -0.33 -0.43
CA THR A 458 -3.29 -1.36 -1.08
C THR A 458 -3.93 -2.21 -2.18
N LEU A 459 -5.22 -2.01 -2.49
CA LEU A 459 -6.01 -2.84 -3.42
C LEU A 459 -6.22 -4.30 -2.97
N ALA A 460 -5.60 -4.74 -1.86
CA ALA A 460 -5.54 -6.13 -1.44
C ALA A 460 -6.59 -6.50 -0.38
N THR A 461 -7.79 -5.91 -0.47
CA THR A 461 -8.91 -6.25 0.41
C THR A 461 -10.20 -6.52 -0.37
N LEU A 462 -11.13 -7.20 0.29
CA LEU A 462 -12.42 -7.62 -0.27
C LEU A 462 -13.55 -6.67 0.16
N ASP A 463 -13.17 -5.49 0.63
CA ASP A 463 -14.00 -4.33 0.93
C ASP A 463 -13.38 -3.10 0.23
N SER A 464 -13.95 -1.91 0.36
CA SER A 464 -13.42 -0.68 -0.24
C SER A 464 -13.32 0.43 0.81
N CYS A 465 -12.24 0.36 1.61
CA CYS A 465 -11.94 1.32 2.67
C CYS A 465 -10.48 1.75 2.62
N ASN A 466 -10.23 3.05 2.73
CA ASN A 466 -8.90 3.61 2.91
C ASN A 466 -9.00 4.89 3.74
N HIS A 467 -7.86 5.40 4.20
CA HIS A 467 -7.83 6.60 5.04
C HIS A 467 -8.01 7.90 4.26
N LEU A 468 -7.67 7.94 2.97
CA LEU A 468 -7.79 9.14 2.14
C LEU A 468 -9.24 9.53 1.86
N PHE A 469 -10.04 8.60 1.36
CA PHE A 469 -11.42 8.85 0.91
C PHE A 469 -12.47 8.24 1.85
N GLY A 470 -12.02 7.44 2.83
CA GLY A 470 -12.88 6.70 3.72
C GLY A 470 -13.43 5.42 3.10
N ARG A 471 -14.50 4.90 3.71
CA ARG A 471 -15.16 3.66 3.29
C ARG A 471 -16.27 3.94 2.29
N THR A 472 -16.24 3.23 1.16
CA THR A 472 -17.38 3.11 0.26
C THR A 472 -18.50 2.31 0.94
N LEU A 473 -19.69 2.88 1.02
CA LEU A 473 -20.87 2.22 1.57
C LEU A 473 -21.68 1.57 0.45
N ASN A 474 -22.32 0.45 0.78
CA ASN A 474 -23.21 -0.23 -0.16
C ASN A 474 -24.54 0.56 -0.29
N PRO A 475 -24.93 1.02 -1.50
CA PRO A 475 -26.18 1.75 -1.73
C PRO A 475 -27.46 0.99 -1.39
N LEU A 476 -27.45 -0.35 -1.41
CA LEU A 476 -28.62 -1.15 -1.07
C LEU A 476 -28.84 -1.23 0.44
N ASN A 477 -27.75 -1.30 1.22
CA ASN A 477 -27.78 -1.27 2.68
C ASN A 477 -26.38 -0.94 3.23
N ARG A 478 -26.27 0.13 4.03
CA ARG A 478 -24.99 0.65 4.53
C ARG A 478 -24.28 -0.27 5.54
N ILE A 479 -24.96 -1.30 6.06
CA ILE A 479 -24.36 -2.31 6.93
C ILE A 479 -23.57 -3.34 6.11
N TRP A 480 -23.96 -3.58 4.85
CA TRP A 480 -23.30 -4.53 3.98
C TRP A 480 -22.00 -3.98 3.41
N THR A 481 -21.04 -4.88 3.21
CA THR A 481 -19.83 -4.53 2.47
C THR A 481 -20.16 -4.08 1.06
N ALA A 482 -19.41 -3.10 0.55
CA ALA A 482 -19.50 -2.72 -0.86
C ALA A 482 -18.77 -3.71 -1.79
N GLY A 483 -18.04 -4.66 -1.20
CA GLY A 483 -17.08 -5.50 -1.90
C GLY A 483 -15.80 -4.75 -2.27
N GLY A 484 -14.80 -5.49 -2.72
CA GLY A 484 -13.50 -4.93 -3.05
C GLY A 484 -12.72 -5.74 -4.08
N SER A 485 -11.74 -5.13 -4.76
CA SER A 485 -11.23 -3.78 -4.54
C SER A 485 -11.85 -2.70 -5.45
N THR A 486 -12.86 -3.05 -6.26
CA THR A 486 -13.55 -2.10 -7.16
C THR A 486 -14.94 -1.72 -6.62
N GLY A 487 -15.04 -1.48 -5.30
CA GLY A 487 -16.33 -1.18 -4.66
C GLY A 487 -16.91 0.17 -5.07
N GLY A 488 -16.04 1.15 -5.38
CA GLY A 488 -16.46 2.46 -5.87
C GLY A 488 -17.24 2.38 -7.19
N GLU A 489 -16.69 1.69 -8.21
CA GLU A 489 -17.42 1.41 -9.45
C GLU A 489 -18.73 0.69 -9.18
N GLY A 490 -18.71 -0.33 -8.30
CA GLY A 490 -19.91 -1.09 -7.95
C GLY A 490 -21.04 -0.19 -7.45
N ALA A 491 -20.74 0.68 -6.49
CA ALA A 491 -21.71 1.63 -5.94
C ALA A 491 -22.17 2.67 -6.98
N LEU A 492 -21.25 3.23 -7.76
CA LEU A 492 -21.55 4.22 -8.80
C LEU A 492 -22.48 3.67 -9.89
N ILE A 493 -22.22 2.44 -10.36
CA ILE A 493 -23.03 1.77 -11.38
C ILE A 493 -24.39 1.35 -10.82
N ALA A 494 -24.45 0.82 -9.61
CA ALA A 494 -25.72 0.48 -8.95
C ALA A 494 -26.63 1.72 -8.80
N MET A 495 -26.04 2.88 -8.51
CA MET A 495 -26.76 4.15 -8.41
C MET A 495 -26.96 4.87 -9.75
N SER A 496 -26.60 4.23 -10.87
CA SER A 496 -26.75 4.78 -12.23
C SER A 496 -26.06 6.14 -12.43
N GLY A 497 -24.98 6.41 -11.69
CA GLY A 497 -24.17 7.62 -11.88
C GLY A 497 -23.19 7.51 -13.06
N SER A 498 -22.95 6.29 -13.56
CA SER A 498 -22.19 6.00 -14.78
C SER A 498 -22.90 4.88 -15.58
N MET A 499 -22.64 4.80 -16.89
CA MET A 499 -23.24 3.75 -17.73
C MET A 499 -22.45 2.44 -17.69
N ILE A 500 -21.13 2.56 -17.75
CA ILE A 500 -20.17 1.46 -17.63
C ILE A 500 -19.04 1.91 -16.71
N GLY A 501 -18.63 1.02 -15.83
CA GLY A 501 -17.45 1.20 -14.97
C GLY A 501 -16.35 0.24 -15.35
N PHE A 502 -15.09 0.66 -15.32
CA PHE A 502 -13.95 -0.24 -15.51
C PHE A 502 -13.20 -0.48 -14.21
N GLY A 503 -13.12 -1.75 -13.82
CA GLY A 503 -12.37 -2.21 -12.66
C GLY A 503 -11.15 -3.05 -13.03
N THR A 504 -10.49 -3.56 -12.01
CA THR A 504 -9.42 -4.56 -12.15
C THR A 504 -9.66 -5.77 -11.28
N ASP A 505 -9.20 -6.95 -11.71
CA ASP A 505 -9.43 -8.22 -11.04
C ASP A 505 -8.16 -9.09 -11.03
N ILE A 506 -7.62 -9.33 -9.82
CA ILE A 506 -6.54 -10.29 -9.55
C ILE A 506 -6.96 -11.41 -8.58
N GLY A 507 -8.14 -11.29 -7.98
CA GLY A 507 -8.67 -12.26 -7.01
C GLY A 507 -10.19 -12.31 -6.91
N GLY A 508 -10.91 -11.52 -7.72
CA GLY A 508 -12.36 -11.33 -7.64
C GLY A 508 -12.80 -9.87 -7.70
N SER A 509 -11.88 -8.92 -7.83
CA SER A 509 -12.15 -7.50 -7.56
C SER A 509 -13.08 -6.77 -8.53
N ILE A 510 -13.48 -7.39 -9.65
CA ILE A 510 -14.59 -6.93 -10.50
C ILE A 510 -15.90 -7.62 -10.10
N ARG A 511 -15.82 -8.92 -9.80
CA ARG A 511 -16.97 -9.81 -9.56
C ARG A 511 -17.56 -9.70 -8.15
N ILE A 512 -16.71 -9.48 -7.14
CA ILE A 512 -17.11 -9.38 -5.73
C ILE A 512 -17.92 -8.10 -5.49
N PRO A 513 -17.46 -6.89 -5.90
CA PRO A 513 -18.31 -5.70 -5.85
C PRO A 513 -19.62 -5.88 -6.60
N ALA A 514 -19.59 -6.44 -7.80
CA ALA A 514 -20.81 -6.65 -8.58
C ALA A 514 -21.83 -7.56 -7.88
N MET A 515 -21.37 -8.66 -7.25
CA MET A 515 -22.20 -9.50 -6.40
C MET A 515 -22.79 -8.72 -5.23
N CYS A 516 -21.98 -7.93 -4.51
CA CYS A 516 -22.43 -7.20 -3.32
C CYS A 516 -23.46 -6.11 -3.65
N GLN A 517 -23.41 -5.56 -4.86
CA GLN A 517 -24.26 -4.47 -5.33
C GLN A 517 -25.41 -4.91 -6.22
N GLY A 518 -25.51 -6.21 -6.53
CA GLY A 518 -26.56 -6.75 -7.40
C GLY A 518 -26.47 -6.26 -8.84
N ILE A 519 -25.25 -6.07 -9.36
CA ILE A 519 -24.98 -5.66 -10.75
C ILE A 519 -24.18 -6.72 -11.51
N TYR A 520 -23.98 -6.49 -12.81
CA TYR A 520 -23.30 -7.41 -13.71
C TYR A 520 -21.81 -7.07 -13.79
N SER A 521 -21.00 -8.09 -14.04
CA SER A 521 -19.57 -7.88 -14.25
C SER A 521 -18.98 -8.84 -15.26
N PHE A 522 -17.87 -8.42 -15.86
CA PHE A 522 -17.12 -9.22 -16.82
C PHE A 522 -15.62 -9.11 -16.55
N LYS A 523 -15.04 -10.20 -16.03
CA LYS A 523 -13.60 -10.40 -15.94
C LYS A 523 -13.12 -11.13 -17.21
N PRO A 524 -12.50 -10.45 -18.17
CA PRO A 524 -12.04 -11.11 -19.40
C PRO A 524 -10.80 -11.99 -19.15
N SER A 525 -10.37 -12.73 -20.16
CA SER A 525 -9.02 -13.30 -20.21
C SER A 525 -7.96 -12.22 -20.38
N ASN A 526 -6.72 -12.53 -20.00
CA ASN A 526 -5.55 -11.68 -20.21
C ASN A 526 -5.43 -11.27 -21.70
N GLY A 527 -5.10 -10.00 -21.92
CA GLY A 527 -4.86 -9.43 -23.25
C GLY A 527 -6.11 -9.10 -24.08
N ARG A 528 -7.31 -9.16 -23.50
CA ARG A 528 -8.57 -8.80 -24.18
C ARG A 528 -8.98 -7.33 -23.98
N VAL A 529 -8.57 -6.74 -22.87
CA VAL A 529 -8.82 -5.34 -22.50
C VAL A 529 -7.49 -4.78 -22.01
N PRO A 530 -7.05 -3.60 -22.50
CA PRO A 530 -5.77 -3.03 -22.09
C PRO A 530 -5.65 -2.88 -20.58
N PHE A 531 -4.57 -3.40 -20.01
CA PHE A 531 -4.28 -3.33 -18.57
C PHE A 531 -3.10 -2.40 -18.24
N GLY A 532 -2.21 -2.11 -19.18
CA GLY A 532 -0.99 -1.31 -18.98
C GLY A 532 -1.19 0.03 -18.24
N ASP A 533 -0.09 0.58 -17.73
CA ASP A 533 0.00 1.91 -17.09
C ASP A 533 -1.04 2.16 -15.99
N GLN A 534 -1.05 1.28 -15.00
CA GLN A 534 -1.83 1.42 -13.77
C GLN A 534 -0.93 1.48 -12.54
N GLN A 535 -1.34 2.26 -11.55
CA GLN A 535 -0.71 2.23 -10.23
C GLN A 535 -1.18 1.04 -9.40
N ARG A 536 -0.23 0.36 -8.79
CA ARG A 536 -0.45 -0.92 -8.10
C ARG A 536 0.28 -1.02 -6.76
N GLY A 537 1.06 0.00 -6.37
CA GLY A 537 1.90 -0.01 -5.17
C GLY A 537 2.90 -1.17 -5.19
N GLN A 538 3.35 -1.55 -6.39
CA GLN A 538 4.24 -2.69 -6.66
C GLN A 538 5.28 -2.29 -7.69
N ILE A 539 6.40 -3.01 -7.70
CA ILE A 539 7.44 -2.84 -8.72
C ILE A 539 6.84 -3.11 -10.11
N GLU A 540 7.14 -2.22 -11.04
CA GLU A 540 6.71 -2.33 -12.43
C GLU A 540 7.14 -3.69 -13.03
N GLY A 541 6.27 -4.30 -13.84
CA GLY A 541 6.55 -5.59 -14.45
C GLY A 541 6.40 -6.83 -13.55
N LYS A 542 6.14 -6.69 -12.23
CA LYS A 542 5.88 -7.83 -11.31
C LYS A 542 4.82 -8.80 -11.86
N GLY A 543 3.79 -8.28 -12.53
CA GLY A 543 2.73 -9.09 -13.14
C GLY A 543 3.24 -10.13 -14.13
N ARG A 544 4.41 -9.93 -14.75
CA ARG A 544 5.01 -10.87 -15.72
C ARG A 544 5.57 -12.14 -15.07
N ILE A 545 5.87 -12.11 -13.78
CA ILE A 545 6.45 -13.25 -13.03
C ILE A 545 5.50 -13.84 -11.99
N GLY A 546 4.49 -13.08 -11.56
CA GLY A 546 3.48 -13.48 -10.58
C GLY A 546 2.12 -13.83 -11.19
N LEU A 547 1.06 -13.56 -10.42
CA LEU A 547 -0.33 -13.65 -10.91
C LEU A 547 -0.69 -12.38 -11.70
N GLN A 548 -1.24 -12.56 -12.90
CA GLN A 548 -1.65 -11.45 -13.77
C GLN A 548 -3.06 -10.97 -13.39
N ALA A 549 -3.22 -9.65 -13.36
CA ALA A 549 -4.52 -9.00 -13.20
C ALA A 549 -5.06 -8.59 -14.57
N VAL A 550 -6.37 -8.43 -14.66
CA VAL A 550 -7.04 -7.91 -15.88
C VAL A 550 -7.88 -6.70 -15.57
N ALA A 551 -8.12 -5.87 -16.59
CA ALA A 551 -9.16 -4.84 -16.59
C ALA A 551 -10.47 -5.42 -17.17
N GLY A 552 -11.62 -4.91 -16.73
CA GLY A 552 -12.91 -5.36 -17.27
C GLY A 552 -14.10 -4.55 -16.76
N PRO A 553 -15.26 -4.65 -17.45
CA PRO A 553 -16.40 -3.80 -17.15
C PRO A 553 -17.30 -4.31 -16.01
N LEU A 554 -17.90 -3.36 -15.29
CA LEU A 554 -19.09 -3.50 -14.45
C LEU A 554 -20.24 -2.76 -15.13
N ALA A 555 -21.43 -3.36 -15.13
CA ALA A 555 -22.57 -2.85 -15.88
C ALA A 555 -23.91 -3.20 -15.22
N ARG A 556 -25.01 -2.66 -15.75
CA ARG A 556 -26.37 -2.95 -15.27
C ARG A 556 -27.10 -4.02 -16.08
N SER A 557 -26.50 -4.52 -17.15
CA SER A 557 -27.03 -5.64 -17.93
C SER A 557 -25.92 -6.37 -18.69
N VAL A 558 -26.20 -7.61 -19.10
CA VAL A 558 -25.33 -8.38 -20.00
C VAL A 558 -25.24 -7.71 -21.38
N ALA A 559 -26.29 -7.03 -21.83
CA ALA A 559 -26.31 -6.33 -23.11
C ALA A 559 -25.35 -5.13 -23.15
N ASP A 560 -25.25 -4.38 -22.04
CA ASP A 560 -24.29 -3.28 -21.90
C ASP A 560 -22.84 -3.82 -21.96
N ILE A 561 -22.56 -4.96 -21.31
CA ILE A 561 -21.26 -5.64 -21.40
C ILE A 561 -20.95 -6.01 -22.85
N ASN A 562 -21.91 -6.56 -23.60
CA ASN A 562 -21.69 -6.91 -24.99
C ASN A 562 -21.37 -5.69 -25.85
N ALA A 563 -22.16 -4.63 -25.72
CA ALA A 563 -21.98 -3.42 -26.50
C ALA A 563 -20.61 -2.77 -26.27
N ILE A 564 -20.13 -2.71 -25.02
CA ILE A 564 -18.80 -2.14 -24.75
C ILE A 564 -17.65 -3.07 -25.19
N MET A 565 -17.78 -4.38 -24.95
CA MET A 565 -16.73 -5.35 -25.31
C MET A 565 -16.60 -5.54 -26.82
N ALA A 566 -17.71 -5.39 -27.57
CA ALA A 566 -17.72 -5.41 -29.04
C ALA A 566 -16.85 -4.31 -29.65
N GLU A 567 -16.72 -3.17 -28.98
CA GLU A 567 -15.89 -2.08 -29.47
C GLU A 567 -14.45 -2.15 -28.96
N ILE A 568 -14.24 -2.59 -27.72
CA ILE A 568 -12.91 -2.64 -27.09
C ILE A 568 -12.06 -3.77 -27.66
N VAL A 569 -12.59 -5.00 -27.65
CA VAL A 569 -11.80 -6.20 -27.93
C VAL A 569 -11.15 -6.19 -29.31
N PRO A 570 -11.84 -5.79 -30.40
CA PRO A 570 -11.22 -5.77 -31.73
C PRO A 570 -10.13 -4.71 -31.91
N ARG A 571 -10.00 -3.76 -30.98
CA ARG A 571 -9.10 -2.61 -31.08
C ARG A 571 -8.00 -2.63 -30.01
N ALA A 572 -8.14 -3.47 -28.99
CA ALA A 572 -7.29 -3.49 -27.80
C ALA A 572 -5.78 -3.58 -28.11
N GLU A 573 -5.39 -4.40 -29.09
CA GLU A 573 -3.98 -4.58 -29.48
C GLU A 573 -3.31 -3.33 -30.05
N LEU A 574 -4.09 -2.35 -30.52
CA LEU A 574 -3.56 -1.09 -31.05
C LEU A 574 -3.20 -0.09 -29.95
N PHE A 575 -3.66 -0.35 -28.72
CA PHE A 575 -3.51 0.56 -27.59
C PHE A 575 -2.62 -0.01 -26.48
N GLY A 576 -2.86 -1.26 -26.07
CA GLY A 576 -2.13 -1.87 -24.95
C GLY A 576 -1.05 -2.85 -25.43
N GLU A 577 0.17 -2.72 -24.92
CA GLU A 577 1.29 -3.64 -25.19
C GLU A 577 1.06 -5.05 -24.60
N ASP A 578 0.11 -5.17 -23.68
CA ASP A 578 -0.32 -6.41 -23.06
C ASP A 578 -1.45 -7.12 -23.82
N CYS A 579 -2.01 -6.48 -24.84
CA CYS A 579 -3.15 -6.98 -25.61
C CYS A 579 -2.74 -7.85 -26.80
N ILE A 580 -3.64 -8.76 -27.16
CA ILE A 580 -3.49 -9.66 -28.31
C ILE A 580 -4.62 -9.43 -29.31
N PRO A 581 -4.40 -9.74 -30.61
CA PRO A 581 -5.46 -9.62 -31.61
C PRO A 581 -6.70 -10.40 -31.20
N GLY A 582 -7.84 -9.73 -31.19
CA GLY A 582 -9.10 -10.28 -30.72
C GLY A 582 -10.26 -9.98 -31.66
N ALA A 583 -11.21 -10.91 -31.75
CA ALA A 583 -12.51 -10.66 -32.36
C ALA A 583 -13.62 -10.75 -31.31
N TRP A 584 -14.70 -10.00 -31.53
CA TRP A 584 -15.93 -10.05 -30.76
C TRP A 584 -17.13 -10.33 -31.68
N LEU A 585 -17.09 -11.47 -32.36
CA LEU A 585 -18.05 -11.79 -33.41
C LEU A 585 -19.11 -12.78 -32.91
N ALA A 586 -20.37 -12.47 -33.22
CA ALA A 586 -21.40 -13.48 -33.32
C ALA A 586 -21.00 -14.50 -34.40
N PRO A 587 -21.26 -15.80 -34.22
CA PRO A 587 -21.09 -16.76 -35.30
C PRO A 587 -21.80 -16.27 -36.56
N SER A 588 -21.14 -16.37 -37.71
CA SER A 588 -21.62 -15.90 -39.03
C SER A 588 -22.87 -16.63 -39.55
N VAL A 589 -23.48 -17.50 -38.75
CA VAL A 589 -24.69 -18.25 -39.07
C VAL A 589 -25.84 -17.72 -38.20
N PRO A 590 -26.94 -17.22 -38.79
CA PRO A 590 -28.16 -16.90 -38.05
C PRO A 590 -28.59 -18.08 -37.19
N LEU A 591 -29.00 -17.82 -35.94
CA LEU A 591 -29.46 -18.86 -34.98
C LEU A 591 -30.54 -19.80 -35.54
N SER A 592 -31.30 -19.35 -36.55
CA SER A 592 -32.31 -20.15 -37.25
C SER A 592 -31.74 -21.20 -38.21
N LEU A 593 -30.46 -21.09 -38.59
CA LEU A 593 -29.77 -21.95 -39.56
C LEU A 593 -28.62 -22.76 -38.92
N ALA A 594 -28.29 -22.49 -37.66
CA ALA A 594 -27.34 -23.31 -36.92
C ALA A 594 -28.00 -24.65 -36.53
N PRO A 595 -27.33 -25.80 -36.70
CA PRO A 595 -27.84 -27.06 -36.16
C PRO A 595 -28.10 -26.90 -34.66
N SER A 596 -29.12 -27.59 -34.13
CA SER A 596 -29.48 -27.57 -32.70
C SER A 596 -28.38 -28.22 -31.86
N CYS A 597 -27.27 -27.51 -31.68
CA CYS A 597 -26.20 -27.89 -30.78
C CYS A 597 -26.67 -27.49 -29.37
N ASN A 598 -27.00 -28.47 -28.53
CA ASN A 598 -27.33 -28.20 -27.14
C ASN A 598 -26.16 -27.50 -26.45
N PHE A 599 -26.38 -26.30 -25.90
CA PHE A 599 -25.39 -25.56 -25.12
C PHE A 599 -25.31 -26.17 -23.72
N THR A 600 -24.17 -26.76 -23.35
CA THR A 600 -24.05 -27.52 -22.10
C THR A 600 -23.48 -26.65 -20.98
N ILE A 601 -24.26 -26.46 -19.91
CA ILE A 601 -23.88 -25.71 -18.71
C ILE A 601 -23.62 -26.67 -17.55
N GLY A 602 -22.38 -26.65 -17.04
CA GLY A 602 -21.97 -27.38 -15.85
C GLY A 602 -22.31 -26.63 -14.57
N VAL A 603 -22.73 -27.35 -13.53
CA VAL A 603 -22.96 -26.79 -12.19
C VAL A 603 -21.83 -27.21 -11.27
N LEU A 604 -20.95 -26.28 -10.91
CA LEU A 604 -19.88 -26.50 -9.93
C LEU A 604 -20.33 -25.96 -8.57
N LYS A 605 -20.69 -26.87 -7.67
CA LYS A 605 -21.31 -26.54 -6.37
C LYS A 605 -20.33 -25.99 -5.34
N THR A 606 -19.08 -26.44 -5.36
CA THR A 606 -18.06 -26.08 -4.35
C THR A 606 -16.67 -25.94 -4.98
N ASP A 607 -15.81 -25.16 -4.34
CA ASP A 607 -14.37 -25.11 -4.65
C ASP A 607 -13.58 -26.24 -3.95
N GLY A 608 -14.24 -27.01 -3.07
CA GLY A 608 -13.66 -28.07 -2.25
C GLY A 608 -12.80 -27.58 -1.08
N LEU A 609 -12.79 -26.28 -0.80
CA LEU A 609 -12.15 -25.66 0.37
C LEU A 609 -13.17 -25.07 1.35
N VAL A 610 -14.21 -24.44 0.83
CA VAL A 610 -15.28 -23.82 1.60
C VAL A 610 -16.61 -24.37 1.13
N THR A 611 -17.45 -24.79 2.08
CA THR A 611 -18.80 -25.24 1.80
C THR A 611 -19.69 -24.01 1.64
N PRO A 612 -20.44 -23.85 0.53
CA PRO A 612 -21.40 -22.76 0.41
C PRO A 612 -22.47 -22.86 1.51
N LEU A 613 -22.87 -21.71 2.03
CA LEU A 613 -24.01 -21.60 2.94
C LEU A 613 -25.30 -22.05 2.23
N PRO A 614 -26.30 -22.55 2.99
CA PRO A 614 -27.57 -23.02 2.44
C PRO A 614 -28.23 -22.13 1.36
N PRO A 615 -28.37 -20.80 1.55
CA PRO A 615 -28.94 -19.91 0.53
C PRO A 615 -28.17 -19.94 -0.79
N ILE A 616 -26.85 -20.07 -0.75
CA ILE A 616 -26.01 -20.09 -1.96
C ILE A 616 -26.16 -21.43 -2.70
N THR A 617 -26.24 -22.53 -1.97
CA THR A 617 -26.55 -23.85 -2.57
C THR A 617 -27.93 -23.86 -3.21
N ARG A 618 -28.89 -23.22 -2.55
CA ARG A 618 -30.27 -23.08 -3.02
C ARG A 618 -30.35 -22.25 -4.30
N ILE A 619 -29.75 -21.05 -4.36
CA ILE A 619 -29.80 -20.24 -5.60
C ILE A 619 -29.18 -20.96 -6.78
N LEU A 620 -28.09 -21.72 -6.57
CA LEU A 620 -27.44 -22.44 -7.64
C LEU A 620 -28.36 -23.54 -8.21
N THR A 621 -29.17 -24.15 -7.35
CA THR A 621 -30.18 -25.14 -7.71
C THR A 621 -31.35 -24.49 -8.45
N GLU A 622 -31.82 -23.33 -8.00
CA GLU A 622 -32.86 -22.54 -8.67
C GLU A 622 -32.44 -22.11 -10.08
N VAL A 623 -31.21 -21.61 -10.25
CA VAL A 623 -30.64 -21.25 -11.57
C VAL A 623 -30.52 -22.48 -12.45
N ALA A 624 -29.96 -23.59 -11.94
CA ALA A 624 -29.86 -24.84 -12.69
C ALA A 624 -31.24 -25.36 -13.15
N ASN A 625 -32.26 -25.26 -12.30
CA ASN A 625 -33.63 -25.65 -12.65
C ASN A 625 -34.26 -24.72 -13.69
N SER A 626 -33.96 -23.42 -13.64
CA SER A 626 -34.46 -22.45 -14.62
C SER A 626 -33.81 -22.66 -15.99
N LEU A 627 -32.50 -22.91 -16.02
CA LEU A 627 -31.75 -23.24 -17.23
C LEU A 627 -32.26 -24.51 -17.92
N ARG A 628 -32.63 -25.56 -17.16
CA ARG A 628 -33.20 -26.82 -17.72
C ARG A 628 -34.51 -26.60 -18.48
N ARG A 629 -35.20 -25.48 -18.25
CA ARG A 629 -36.46 -25.15 -18.96
C ARG A 629 -36.21 -24.48 -20.31
N ILE A 630 -34.98 -24.07 -20.62
CA ILE A 630 -34.63 -23.42 -21.88
C ILE A 630 -34.38 -24.49 -22.94
N PRO A 631 -35.14 -24.52 -24.06
CA PRO A 631 -34.88 -25.44 -25.15
C PRO A 631 -33.46 -25.30 -25.69
N GLY A 632 -32.77 -26.43 -25.89
CA GLY A 632 -31.39 -26.45 -26.38
C GLY A 632 -30.31 -26.12 -25.34
N VAL A 633 -30.66 -26.09 -24.04
CA VAL A 633 -29.69 -25.95 -22.95
C VAL A 633 -29.66 -27.22 -22.11
N ASP A 634 -28.50 -27.89 -22.07
CA ASP A 634 -28.27 -29.06 -21.24
C ASP A 634 -27.60 -28.65 -19.93
N VAL A 635 -28.18 -28.99 -18.78
CA VAL A 635 -27.59 -28.68 -17.46
C VAL A 635 -27.07 -29.95 -16.80
N VAL A 636 -25.79 -29.98 -16.50
CA VAL A 636 -25.07 -31.15 -15.97
C VAL A 636 -24.35 -30.81 -14.67
N GLU A 637 -24.15 -31.79 -13.80
CA GLU A 637 -23.28 -31.60 -12.65
C GLU A 637 -21.81 -31.63 -13.10
N SER A 638 -21.05 -30.61 -12.73
CA SER A 638 -19.62 -30.55 -13.07
C SER A 638 -18.82 -31.33 -12.03
N PRO A 639 -17.97 -32.28 -12.44
CA PRO A 639 -17.15 -33.03 -11.49
C PRO A 639 -16.16 -32.08 -10.81
N LEU A 640 -16.01 -32.20 -9.49
CA LEU A 640 -15.02 -31.46 -8.72
C LEU A 640 -13.61 -31.99 -9.03
N PRO A 641 -12.73 -31.25 -9.75
CA PRO A 641 -11.39 -31.75 -10.04
C PRO A 641 -10.59 -31.85 -8.73
N PRO A 642 -9.85 -32.95 -8.46
CA PRO A 642 -9.07 -33.09 -7.23
C PRO A 642 -7.98 -32.02 -7.04
N VAL A 643 -7.64 -31.29 -8.11
CA VAL A 643 -6.68 -30.18 -8.08
C VAL A 643 -7.32 -28.84 -7.70
N LEU A 644 -8.65 -28.71 -7.79
CA LEU A 644 -9.37 -27.44 -7.56
C LEU A 644 -9.10 -26.85 -6.16
N PRO A 645 -9.10 -27.62 -5.06
CA PRO A 645 -8.81 -27.06 -3.73
C PRO A 645 -7.37 -26.52 -3.59
N LYS A 646 -6.47 -26.83 -4.52
CA LYS A 646 -5.07 -26.34 -4.49
C LYS A 646 -4.92 -24.98 -5.15
N CYS A 647 -5.91 -24.53 -5.94
CA CYS A 647 -5.83 -23.31 -6.74
C CYS A 647 -5.65 -22.07 -5.86
N GLN A 648 -6.48 -21.91 -4.81
CA GLN A 648 -6.43 -20.74 -3.94
C GLN A 648 -5.07 -20.55 -3.26
N ALA A 649 -4.49 -21.64 -2.75
CA ALA A 649 -3.18 -21.58 -2.10
C ALA A 649 -2.08 -21.19 -3.10
N LEU A 650 -2.11 -21.72 -4.33
CA LEU A 650 -1.15 -21.35 -5.36
C LEU A 650 -1.32 -19.89 -5.82
N ALA A 651 -2.54 -19.44 -6.02
CA ALA A 651 -2.85 -18.06 -6.38
C ALA A 651 -2.28 -17.08 -5.33
N GLY A 652 -2.51 -17.36 -4.04
CA GLY A 652 -1.95 -16.58 -2.93
C GLY A 652 -0.42 -16.48 -2.98
N ARG A 653 0.27 -17.58 -3.27
CA ARG A 653 1.74 -17.59 -3.38
C ARG A 653 2.26 -16.82 -4.61
N LEU A 654 1.55 -16.87 -5.73
CA LEU A 654 1.91 -16.13 -6.95
C LEU A 654 1.61 -14.63 -6.84
N MET A 655 0.69 -14.21 -5.97
CA MET A 655 0.47 -12.80 -5.65
C MET A 655 1.60 -12.20 -4.77
N GLY A 656 2.19 -13.01 -3.89
CA GLY A 656 3.21 -12.60 -2.92
C GLY A 656 4.67 -12.88 -3.33
N VAL A 657 5.01 -12.76 -4.62
CA VAL A 657 6.36 -13.09 -5.15
C VAL A 657 7.46 -12.11 -4.71
N ASP A 658 7.10 -10.85 -4.47
CA ASP A 658 7.98 -9.69 -4.22
C ASP A 658 7.94 -9.23 -2.75
N ASP A 659 7.55 -10.13 -1.84
CA ASP A 659 7.47 -9.96 -0.38
C ASP A 659 6.67 -8.78 0.21
N GLY A 660 6.05 -7.96 -0.64
CA GLY A 660 5.22 -6.84 -0.23
C GLY A 660 6.01 -5.65 0.33
N SER A 661 7.35 -5.67 0.30
CA SER A 661 8.17 -4.59 0.85
C SER A 661 7.88 -3.25 0.19
N HIS A 662 7.76 -3.18 -1.13
CA HIS A 662 7.51 -1.92 -1.83
C HIS A 662 6.19 -1.25 -1.41
N MET A 663 5.12 -2.03 -1.24
CA MET A 663 3.84 -1.51 -0.74
C MET A 663 3.95 -1.02 0.71
N LEU A 664 4.67 -1.77 1.55
CA LEU A 664 4.89 -1.38 2.95
C LEU A 664 5.81 -0.17 3.08
N ASP A 665 6.80 -0.02 2.19
CA ASP A 665 7.64 1.18 2.10
C ASP A 665 6.77 2.42 1.82
N LEU A 666 5.79 2.32 0.92
CA LEU A 666 4.85 3.41 0.63
C LEU A 666 4.00 3.76 1.85
N ILE A 667 3.43 2.77 2.53
CA ILE A 667 2.60 2.96 3.73
C ILE A 667 3.43 3.62 4.86
N GLU A 668 4.61 3.05 5.14
CA GLU A 668 5.51 3.51 6.19
C GLU A 668 6.10 4.91 5.90
N SER A 669 6.25 5.29 4.62
CA SER A 669 6.80 6.60 4.25
C SER A 669 5.98 7.80 4.74
N MET A 670 4.68 7.59 5.00
CA MET A 670 3.75 8.62 5.48
C MET A 670 3.08 8.26 6.82
N ASP A 671 3.55 7.19 7.47
CA ASP A 671 2.95 6.63 8.68
C ASP A 671 1.45 6.34 8.50
N ASP A 672 1.04 5.85 7.33
CA ASP A 672 -0.36 5.46 7.06
C ASP A 672 -0.74 4.28 7.96
N ASP A 673 -1.76 4.45 8.80
CA ASP A 673 -2.32 3.33 9.54
C ASP A 673 -2.89 2.29 8.58
N LEU A 674 -2.80 1.01 8.96
CA LEU A 674 -3.49 -0.05 8.22
C LEU A 674 -4.97 -0.02 8.59
N ILE A 675 -5.84 -0.03 7.58
CA ILE A 675 -7.28 -0.22 7.80
C ILE A 675 -7.52 -1.54 8.55
N PRO A 676 -8.61 -1.65 9.35
CA PRO A 676 -8.86 -2.81 10.22
C PRO A 676 -8.73 -4.16 9.53
N TRP A 677 -9.19 -4.28 8.27
CA TRP A 677 -9.11 -5.52 7.52
C TRP A 677 -7.66 -5.96 7.22
N LEU A 678 -6.74 -5.03 7.00
CA LEU A 678 -5.33 -5.32 6.70
C LEU A 678 -4.50 -5.63 7.96
N GLN A 679 -4.94 -5.19 9.13
CA GLN A 679 -4.24 -5.41 10.39
C GLN A 679 -4.06 -6.93 10.64
N GLY A 680 -2.81 -7.34 10.87
CA GLY A 680 -2.44 -8.75 11.05
C GLY A 680 -2.43 -9.61 9.76
N ARG A 681 -2.96 -9.11 8.63
CA ARG A 681 -2.96 -9.81 7.33
C ARG A 681 -1.82 -9.36 6.42
N MET A 682 -1.43 -8.10 6.51
CA MET A 682 -0.33 -7.54 5.73
C MET A 682 0.94 -7.47 6.58
N LYS A 683 2.04 -8.02 6.05
CA LYS A 683 3.37 -8.00 6.68
C LYS A 683 4.47 -8.19 5.65
N ARG A 684 5.67 -7.69 5.93
CA ARG A 684 6.86 -7.93 5.11
C ARG A 684 7.15 -9.44 5.08
N GLY A 685 7.27 -9.97 3.87
CA GLY A 685 7.57 -11.38 3.63
C GLY A 685 9.06 -11.62 3.36
N LYS A 686 9.34 -12.69 2.61
CA LYS A 686 10.67 -12.96 2.03
C LYS A 686 10.51 -13.17 0.53
N ALA A 687 11.23 -12.38 -0.27
CA ALA A 687 11.12 -12.47 -1.73
C ALA A 687 11.49 -13.88 -2.21
N LEU A 688 10.76 -14.35 -3.23
CA LEU A 688 11.04 -15.65 -3.82
C LEU A 688 12.22 -15.56 -4.79
N THR A 689 13.11 -16.54 -4.75
CA THR A 689 14.17 -16.66 -5.76
C THR A 689 13.58 -17.09 -7.10
N VAL A 690 14.30 -16.84 -8.21
CA VAL A 690 13.88 -17.28 -9.55
C VAL A 690 13.58 -18.78 -9.60
N VAL A 691 14.38 -19.60 -8.90
CA VAL A 691 14.17 -21.06 -8.80
C VAL A 691 12.86 -21.39 -8.07
N GLN A 692 12.56 -20.68 -6.98
CA GLN A 692 11.30 -20.87 -6.25
C GLN A 692 10.09 -20.43 -7.07
N MET A 693 10.21 -19.34 -7.83
CA MET A 693 9.18 -18.89 -8.76
C MET A 693 8.95 -19.89 -9.90
N ALA A 694 10.02 -20.43 -10.49
CA ALA A 694 9.92 -21.48 -11.50
C ALA A 694 9.18 -22.72 -10.98
N ALA A 695 9.44 -23.12 -9.73
CA ALA A 695 8.73 -24.21 -9.08
C ALA A 695 7.23 -23.92 -8.86
N LEU A 696 6.86 -22.66 -8.58
CA LEU A 696 5.45 -22.26 -8.51
C LEU A 696 4.76 -22.32 -9.88
N GLN A 697 5.43 -21.84 -10.93
CA GLN A 697 4.89 -21.92 -12.30
C GLN A 697 4.77 -23.36 -12.78
N ALA A 698 5.69 -24.26 -12.41
CA ALA A 698 5.57 -25.69 -12.67
C ALA A 698 4.30 -26.29 -12.02
N ARG A 699 4.02 -25.93 -10.76
CA ARG A 699 2.78 -26.33 -10.07
C ARG A 699 1.54 -25.73 -10.73
N ARG A 700 1.63 -24.51 -11.26
CA ARG A 700 0.53 -23.89 -12.03
C ARG A 700 0.21 -24.72 -13.26
N ALA A 701 1.23 -25.12 -14.02
CA ALA A 701 1.06 -25.97 -15.20
C ALA A 701 0.43 -27.34 -14.87
N GLU A 702 0.78 -27.93 -13.72
CA GLU A 702 0.12 -29.17 -13.24
C GLU A 702 -1.37 -28.95 -12.93
N ILE A 703 -1.69 -27.85 -12.24
CA ILE A 703 -3.07 -27.48 -11.93
C ILE A 703 -3.85 -27.21 -13.22
N GLU A 704 -3.31 -26.45 -14.17
CA GLU A 704 -3.94 -26.16 -15.46
C GLU A 704 -4.28 -27.45 -16.22
N LYS A 705 -3.33 -28.39 -16.31
CA LYS A 705 -3.57 -29.73 -16.90
C LYS A 705 -4.68 -30.49 -16.18
N GLY A 706 -4.68 -30.48 -14.85
CA GLY A 706 -5.72 -31.14 -14.06
C GLY A 706 -7.09 -30.49 -14.23
N MET A 707 -7.13 -29.17 -14.34
CA MET A 707 -8.33 -28.35 -14.49
C MET A 707 -8.97 -28.47 -15.86
N MET A 708 -8.25 -28.91 -16.91
CA MET A 708 -8.86 -29.21 -18.21
C MET A 708 -10.02 -30.22 -18.11
N LYS A 709 -9.99 -31.11 -17.11
CA LYS A 709 -11.02 -32.13 -16.89
C LYS A 709 -12.38 -31.53 -16.52
N ILE A 710 -12.43 -30.30 -16.02
CA ILE A 710 -13.70 -29.65 -15.65
C ILE A 710 -14.59 -29.38 -16.87
N TRP A 711 -13.98 -29.30 -18.07
CA TRP A 711 -14.66 -29.02 -19.33
C TRP A 711 -15.12 -30.28 -20.07
N ALA A 712 -14.86 -31.47 -19.53
CA ALA A 712 -15.14 -32.75 -20.19
C ALA A 712 -16.04 -33.63 -19.30
N LEU A 713 -17.17 -34.08 -19.85
CA LEU A 713 -18.07 -35.03 -19.18
C LEU A 713 -17.70 -36.49 -19.44
N SER A 714 -16.94 -36.73 -20.50
CA SER A 714 -16.39 -38.04 -20.87
C SER A 714 -14.97 -37.87 -21.43
N SER A 715 -14.26 -38.99 -21.66
CA SER A 715 -12.89 -38.94 -22.19
C SER A 715 -12.84 -38.16 -23.51
N PRO A 716 -11.94 -37.18 -23.69
CA PRO A 716 -11.85 -36.40 -24.93
C PRO A 716 -11.62 -37.23 -26.20
N ARG A 717 -11.18 -38.48 -26.04
CA ARG A 717 -10.86 -39.42 -27.13
C ARG A 717 -11.96 -40.44 -27.42
N SER A 718 -13.10 -40.40 -26.73
CA SER A 718 -14.24 -41.30 -27.04
C SER A 718 -15.13 -40.72 -28.14
N ALA A 719 -15.64 -41.58 -29.03
CA ALA A 719 -16.72 -41.20 -29.94
C ALA A 719 -17.94 -40.75 -29.11
N GLY A 720 -18.43 -39.52 -29.34
CA GLY A 720 -19.50 -38.92 -28.54
C GLY A 720 -19.04 -38.15 -27.28
N ALA A 721 -17.78 -37.67 -27.26
CA ALA A 721 -17.27 -36.82 -26.18
C ALA A 721 -18.18 -35.61 -25.93
N ARG A 722 -18.83 -35.54 -24.76
CA ARG A 722 -19.66 -34.39 -24.36
C ARG A 722 -18.80 -33.39 -23.61
N ARG A 723 -18.88 -32.13 -24.02
CA ARG A 723 -18.13 -31.00 -23.48
C ARG A 723 -19.04 -30.12 -22.63
N VAL A 724 -18.48 -29.49 -21.62
CA VAL A 724 -19.12 -28.39 -20.89
C VAL A 724 -18.69 -27.09 -21.55
N ASP A 725 -19.65 -26.28 -22.01
CA ASP A 725 -19.38 -25.02 -22.72
C ASP A 725 -19.20 -23.85 -21.75
N ALA A 726 -19.96 -23.85 -20.65
CA ALA A 726 -19.86 -22.89 -19.57
C ALA A 726 -20.14 -23.56 -18.22
N ILE A 727 -19.64 -22.97 -17.14
CA ILE A 727 -19.91 -23.42 -15.77
C ILE A 727 -20.61 -22.30 -15.02
N ILE A 728 -21.67 -22.65 -14.28
CA ILE A 728 -22.21 -21.82 -13.20
C ILE A 728 -21.67 -22.30 -11.85
N CYS A 729 -21.27 -21.36 -11.01
CA CYS A 729 -20.74 -21.62 -9.66
C CYS A 729 -21.03 -20.42 -8.74
N PRO A 730 -20.85 -20.57 -7.41
CA PRO A 730 -20.92 -19.44 -6.50
C PRO A 730 -19.89 -18.35 -6.83
N VAL A 731 -20.25 -17.08 -6.64
CA VAL A 731 -19.26 -15.98 -6.60
C VAL A 731 -18.55 -15.99 -5.24
N ALA A 732 -19.31 -16.17 -4.16
CA ALA A 732 -18.86 -16.31 -2.79
C ALA A 732 -19.63 -17.47 -2.12
N PRO A 733 -19.11 -18.07 -1.05
CA PRO A 733 -19.81 -19.12 -0.33
C PRO A 733 -20.90 -18.60 0.62
N HIS A 734 -21.17 -17.30 0.68
CA HIS A 734 -22.14 -16.68 1.59
C HIS A 734 -22.95 -15.57 0.87
N PRO A 735 -24.14 -15.16 1.38
CA PRO A 735 -24.82 -13.92 0.97
C PRO A 735 -23.97 -12.68 1.27
N VAL A 736 -24.38 -11.49 0.85
CA VAL A 736 -23.61 -10.26 1.12
C VAL A 736 -23.48 -10.04 2.63
N PRO A 737 -22.26 -10.11 3.20
CA PRO A 737 -22.08 -9.99 4.64
C PRO A 737 -21.96 -8.52 5.05
N GLU A 738 -21.98 -8.31 6.36
CA GLU A 738 -21.66 -7.01 6.95
C GLU A 738 -20.24 -6.56 6.56
N ILE A 739 -19.98 -5.27 6.70
CA ILE A 739 -18.67 -4.65 6.52
C ILE A 739 -17.57 -5.47 7.23
N ASP A 740 -16.43 -5.63 6.54
CA ASP A 740 -15.23 -6.35 7.01
C ASP A 740 -15.42 -7.86 7.30
N ARG A 741 -16.61 -8.45 7.07
CA ARG A 741 -16.89 -9.89 7.30
C ARG A 741 -16.74 -10.79 6.07
N TYR A 742 -16.48 -10.25 4.87
CA TYR A 742 -16.21 -11.04 3.67
C TYR A 742 -14.94 -11.88 3.85
N ASN A 743 -15.02 -13.21 3.68
CA ASN A 743 -13.99 -14.10 4.21
C ASN A 743 -13.46 -15.18 3.26
N ALA A 744 -13.90 -15.30 2.01
CA ALA A 744 -13.43 -16.36 1.10
C ALA A 744 -13.34 -15.92 -0.37
N VAL A 745 -12.20 -16.19 -1.02
CA VAL A 745 -11.92 -15.80 -2.42
C VAL A 745 -11.63 -16.97 -3.35
N GLY A 746 -11.65 -18.22 -2.86
CA GLY A 746 -11.30 -19.40 -3.67
C GLY A 746 -12.18 -19.55 -4.92
N TYR A 747 -13.46 -19.19 -4.81
CA TYR A 747 -14.44 -19.17 -5.90
C TYR A 747 -14.11 -18.16 -7.01
N THR A 748 -13.34 -17.11 -6.73
CA THR A 748 -13.00 -16.09 -7.72
C THR A 748 -11.54 -16.15 -8.16
N SER A 749 -10.61 -16.33 -7.23
CA SER A 749 -9.16 -16.37 -7.47
C SER A 749 -8.72 -17.55 -8.34
N THR A 750 -9.42 -18.68 -8.25
CA THR A 750 -9.16 -19.87 -9.06
C THR A 750 -9.21 -19.55 -10.55
N PHE A 751 -10.20 -18.77 -10.97
CA PHE A 751 -10.37 -18.40 -12.38
C PHE A 751 -9.40 -17.29 -12.83
N VAL A 752 -8.78 -16.58 -11.89
CA VAL A 752 -7.63 -15.71 -12.20
C VAL A 752 -6.37 -16.54 -12.41
N LEU A 753 -6.11 -17.51 -11.53
CA LEU A 753 -4.98 -18.44 -11.66
C LEU A 753 -4.98 -19.15 -13.01
N LEU A 754 -6.16 -19.58 -13.47
CA LEU A 754 -6.32 -20.31 -14.73
C LEU A 754 -6.50 -19.40 -15.95
N ASP A 755 -6.61 -18.07 -15.74
CA ASP A 755 -6.91 -17.10 -16.79
C ASP A 755 -8.20 -17.45 -17.58
N TYR A 756 -9.19 -17.96 -16.84
CA TYR A 756 -10.52 -18.24 -17.38
C TYR A 756 -11.36 -16.96 -17.26
N PRO A 757 -12.03 -16.51 -18.33
CA PRO A 757 -12.93 -15.37 -18.22
C PRO A 757 -14.12 -15.77 -17.33
N ALA A 758 -14.60 -14.82 -16.52
CA ALA A 758 -15.70 -15.06 -15.60
C ALA A 758 -16.56 -13.81 -15.43
N GLY A 759 -17.86 -13.96 -15.21
CA GLY A 759 -18.76 -12.84 -14.96
C GLY A 759 -19.80 -13.15 -13.90
N SER A 760 -20.29 -12.13 -13.20
CA SER A 760 -21.38 -12.27 -12.22
C SER A 760 -22.72 -11.88 -12.83
N VAL A 761 -23.75 -12.66 -12.53
CA VAL A 761 -25.14 -12.41 -12.93
C VAL A 761 -26.02 -12.38 -11.66
N PRO A 762 -26.66 -11.24 -11.35
CA PRO A 762 -27.67 -11.16 -10.29
C PRO A 762 -28.86 -12.07 -10.58
N VAL A 763 -29.37 -12.74 -9.56
CA VAL A 763 -30.49 -13.70 -9.68
C VAL A 763 -31.75 -13.16 -9.03
N ARG A 764 -31.69 -12.88 -7.73
CA ARG A 764 -32.80 -12.34 -6.93
C ARG A 764 -32.28 -11.78 -5.61
N SER A 765 -33.16 -11.16 -4.83
CA SER A 765 -32.84 -10.79 -3.44
C SER A 765 -33.00 -11.97 -2.49
N PHE A 766 -32.28 -11.93 -1.37
CA PHE A 766 -32.44 -12.81 -0.23
C PHE A 766 -33.78 -12.53 0.48
N THR A 767 -34.51 -13.59 0.83
CA THR A 767 -35.87 -13.52 1.39
C THR A 767 -35.96 -14.21 2.76
N GLU A 768 -37.08 -14.06 3.45
CA GLU A 768 -37.32 -14.80 4.71
C GLU A 768 -37.22 -16.32 4.54
N SER A 769 -37.61 -16.84 3.37
CA SER A 769 -37.54 -18.27 3.07
C SER A 769 -36.11 -18.81 2.96
N ASP A 770 -35.11 -17.93 2.86
CA ASP A 770 -33.70 -18.28 2.80
C ASP A 770 -33.04 -18.29 4.18
N LEU A 771 -33.68 -17.76 5.24
CA LEU A 771 -33.08 -17.65 6.59
C LEU A 771 -32.79 -19.00 7.25
N GLU A 772 -33.63 -20.00 6.97
CA GLU A 772 -33.62 -21.33 7.59
C GLU A 772 -33.41 -21.30 9.12
N ILE A 773 -34.17 -20.44 9.83
CA ILE A 773 -34.01 -20.23 11.27
C ILE A 773 -34.06 -21.56 12.04
N GLY A 774 -33.10 -21.75 12.95
CA GLY A 774 -32.93 -22.95 13.76
C GLY A 774 -32.24 -24.12 13.04
N ARG A 775 -31.80 -23.95 11.78
CA ARG A 775 -31.05 -24.97 11.03
C ARG A 775 -29.61 -24.54 10.81
N GLU A 776 -28.70 -25.26 11.47
CA GLU A 776 -27.26 -25.05 11.36
C GLU A 776 -26.58 -26.03 10.41
N MET A 777 -25.37 -25.70 9.97
CA MET A 777 -24.57 -26.59 9.13
C MET A 777 -23.90 -27.69 9.97
N GLU A 778 -24.42 -28.92 9.88
CA GLU A 778 -23.93 -30.08 10.66
C GLU A 778 -22.73 -30.81 10.05
N ALA A 779 -22.49 -30.65 8.74
CA ALA A 779 -21.39 -31.34 8.06
C ALA A 779 -20.03 -30.97 8.68
N PRO A 780 -19.00 -31.87 8.66
CA PRO A 780 -17.68 -31.56 9.20
C PRO A 780 -17.04 -30.31 8.58
N VAL A 781 -16.35 -29.52 9.40
CA VAL A 781 -15.62 -28.33 8.96
C VAL A 781 -14.38 -28.74 8.16
N LEU A 782 -14.23 -28.21 6.94
CA LEU A 782 -13.14 -28.61 6.02
C LEU A 782 -11.78 -27.97 6.38
N GLY A 783 -11.78 -26.79 6.99
CA GLY A 783 -10.58 -26.04 7.33
C GLY A 783 -10.89 -24.67 7.92
N SER A 784 -9.87 -23.83 8.10
CA SER A 784 -10.02 -22.50 8.73
C SER A 784 -10.92 -21.55 7.93
N TRP A 785 -10.82 -21.56 6.59
CA TRP A 785 -11.67 -20.77 5.71
C TRP A 785 -13.14 -21.20 5.79
N ASP A 786 -13.40 -22.52 5.81
CA ASP A 786 -14.76 -23.07 5.98
C ASP A 786 -15.34 -22.74 7.36
N LYS A 787 -14.50 -22.80 8.41
CA LYS A 787 -14.88 -22.40 9.76
C LYS A 787 -15.32 -20.94 9.81
N ALA A 788 -14.54 -20.04 9.22
CA ALA A 788 -14.87 -18.61 9.16
C ALA A 788 -16.16 -18.37 8.37
N ASN A 789 -16.36 -19.08 7.26
CA ASN A 789 -17.60 -18.99 6.47
C ASN A 789 -18.84 -19.41 7.28
N ARG A 790 -18.74 -20.50 8.05
CA ARG A 790 -19.85 -20.98 8.89
C ARG A 790 -20.23 -20.03 10.02
N GLN A 791 -19.31 -19.18 10.49
CA GLN A 791 -19.62 -18.09 11.44
C GLN A 791 -20.49 -16.98 10.81
N LEU A 792 -20.63 -16.94 9.48
CA LEU A 792 -21.62 -16.09 8.82
C LEU A 792 -23.01 -16.74 8.76
N TRP A 793 -23.17 -17.93 9.35
CA TRP A 793 -24.43 -18.65 9.39
C TRP A 793 -24.84 -19.06 10.80
N ASP A 794 -23.87 -19.31 11.69
CA ASP A 794 -24.12 -19.71 13.08
C ASP A 794 -24.90 -18.62 13.82
N GLU A 795 -26.16 -18.91 14.21
CA GLU A 795 -27.07 -18.00 14.90
C GLU A 795 -26.54 -17.52 16.25
N LYS A 796 -25.53 -18.20 16.83
CA LYS A 796 -24.83 -17.73 18.03
C LYS A 796 -23.92 -16.54 17.76
N THR A 797 -23.61 -16.28 16.49
CA THR A 797 -22.61 -15.30 16.06
C THR A 797 -23.16 -14.24 15.10
N ILE A 798 -24.36 -14.44 14.54
CA ILE A 798 -24.99 -13.49 13.62
C ILE A 798 -26.53 -13.62 13.68
N ASP A 799 -27.24 -12.48 13.65
CA ASP A 799 -28.66 -12.49 13.28
C ASP A 799 -28.77 -12.55 11.75
N ARG A 800 -29.19 -13.71 11.23
CA ARG A 800 -29.33 -13.95 9.77
C ARG A 800 -30.28 -12.98 9.09
N ARG A 801 -31.16 -12.27 9.83
CA ARG A 801 -32.00 -11.20 9.27
C ARG A 801 -31.19 -10.09 8.63
N VAL A 802 -29.92 -9.94 8.99
CA VAL A 802 -29.01 -9.00 8.32
C VAL A 802 -28.91 -9.24 6.82
N TYR A 803 -29.19 -10.45 6.33
CA TYR A 803 -29.15 -10.79 4.91
C TYR A 803 -30.40 -10.40 4.14
N LEU A 804 -31.51 -10.06 4.79
CA LEU A 804 -32.79 -9.77 4.12
C LEU A 804 -32.64 -8.65 3.10
N GLY A 805 -33.07 -8.91 1.86
CA GLY A 805 -32.96 -7.97 0.75
C GLY A 805 -31.58 -7.91 0.08
N SER A 806 -30.57 -8.61 0.61
CA SER A 806 -29.24 -8.63 -0.03
C SER A 806 -29.29 -9.34 -1.39
N PRO A 807 -28.53 -8.89 -2.39
CA PRO A 807 -28.51 -9.53 -3.70
C PRO A 807 -27.85 -10.91 -3.63
N LEU A 808 -28.44 -11.87 -4.34
CA LEU A 808 -27.91 -13.20 -4.57
C LEU A 808 -27.54 -13.34 -6.05
N SER A 809 -26.29 -13.69 -6.32
CA SER A 809 -25.72 -13.76 -7.66
C SER A 809 -25.02 -15.09 -7.91
N VAL A 810 -24.94 -15.50 -9.18
CA VAL A 810 -24.11 -16.62 -9.63
C VAL A 810 -22.96 -16.13 -10.49
N GLN A 811 -21.87 -16.90 -10.51
CA GLN A 811 -20.74 -16.69 -11.40
C GLN A 811 -20.83 -17.64 -12.59
N VAL A 812 -20.61 -17.10 -13.79
CA VAL A 812 -20.50 -17.84 -15.04
C VAL A 812 -19.04 -17.84 -15.48
N VAL A 813 -18.54 -18.98 -15.94
CA VAL A 813 -17.13 -19.16 -16.35
C VAL A 813 -17.08 -19.93 -17.66
N THR A 814 -16.17 -19.55 -18.55
CA THR A 814 -15.82 -20.31 -19.76
C THR A 814 -14.32 -20.57 -19.82
N PRO A 815 -13.83 -21.40 -20.76
CA PRO A 815 -12.39 -21.60 -20.93
C PRO A 815 -11.64 -20.32 -21.28
N LYS A 816 -10.34 -20.30 -20.99
CA LYS A 816 -9.41 -19.21 -21.37
C LYS A 816 -9.62 -18.80 -22.83
N GLN A 817 -9.72 -17.49 -23.09
CA GLN A 817 -9.92 -16.86 -24.40
C GLN A 817 -11.29 -17.15 -25.06
N HIS A 818 -12.25 -17.74 -24.33
CA HIS A 818 -13.63 -17.93 -24.79
C HIS A 818 -14.57 -16.84 -24.24
N ASP A 819 -14.11 -15.58 -24.25
CA ASP A 819 -14.81 -14.43 -23.68
C ASP A 819 -16.16 -14.16 -24.36
N TYR A 820 -16.25 -14.31 -25.69
CA TYR A 820 -17.54 -14.16 -26.37
C TYR A 820 -18.54 -15.25 -25.94
N GLN A 821 -18.07 -16.49 -25.74
CA GLN A 821 -18.91 -17.57 -25.21
C GLN A 821 -19.30 -17.30 -23.75
N LEU A 822 -18.46 -16.61 -22.96
CA LEU A 822 -18.85 -16.16 -21.62
C LEU A 822 -20.03 -15.20 -21.70
N PHE A 823 -19.97 -14.18 -22.56
CA PHE A 823 -21.10 -13.28 -22.78
C PHE A 823 -22.36 -14.06 -23.14
N ARG A 824 -22.29 -14.99 -24.10
CA ARG A 824 -23.43 -15.82 -24.51
C ARG A 824 -23.97 -16.68 -23.36
N ALA A 825 -23.08 -17.27 -22.55
CA ALA A 825 -23.48 -18.04 -21.39
C ALA A 825 -24.16 -17.16 -20.33
N MET A 826 -23.63 -15.96 -20.07
CA MET A 826 -24.24 -14.99 -19.16
C MET A 826 -25.62 -14.55 -19.66
N GLU A 827 -25.80 -14.33 -20.97
CA GLU A 827 -27.09 -13.97 -21.56
C GLU A 827 -28.13 -15.11 -21.43
N ILE A 828 -27.70 -16.37 -21.57
CA ILE A 828 -28.56 -17.54 -21.32
C ILE A 828 -28.98 -17.59 -19.85
N VAL A 829 -28.03 -17.43 -18.93
CA VAL A 829 -28.29 -17.43 -17.49
C VAL A 829 -29.19 -16.27 -17.08
N ASP A 830 -28.92 -15.06 -17.56
CA ASP A 830 -29.70 -13.86 -17.27
C ASP A 830 -31.17 -14.02 -17.73
N ARG A 831 -31.39 -14.47 -18.97
CA ARG A 831 -32.75 -14.75 -19.45
C ARG A 831 -33.46 -15.85 -18.66
N ALA A 832 -32.73 -16.86 -18.20
CA ALA A 832 -33.30 -17.94 -17.40
C ALA A 832 -33.84 -17.42 -16.06
N VAL A 833 -33.11 -16.51 -15.41
CA VAL A 833 -33.45 -16.01 -14.08
C VAL A 833 -34.42 -14.83 -14.12
N GLN A 834 -34.43 -14.05 -15.21
CA GLN A 834 -35.37 -12.94 -15.43
C GLN A 834 -36.72 -13.39 -16.04
N GLY A 835 -36.98 -14.69 -16.18
CA GLY A 835 -38.26 -15.19 -16.71
C GLY A 835 -38.46 -15.00 -18.22
N GLY A 836 -37.38 -14.88 -19.00
CA GLY A 836 -37.42 -14.86 -20.46
C GLY A 836 -37.47 -13.48 -21.14
N SER A 837 -37.50 -12.37 -20.39
CA SER A 837 -37.37 -11.04 -20.98
C SER A 837 -35.93 -10.76 -21.41
N SER A 838 -35.70 -10.41 -22.68
CA SER A 838 -34.39 -9.88 -23.11
C SER A 838 -34.27 -8.41 -22.73
N THR A 839 -33.26 -8.06 -21.94
CA THR A 839 -32.93 -6.66 -21.67
C THR A 839 -32.16 -6.09 -22.85
N SER A 840 -32.69 -5.07 -23.54
CA SER A 840 -31.92 -4.35 -24.55
C SER A 840 -30.76 -3.59 -23.89
N ALA A 841 -29.66 -3.39 -24.62
CA ALA A 841 -28.61 -2.48 -24.17
C ALA A 841 -29.21 -1.10 -23.90
N LYS A 842 -28.77 -0.48 -22.81
CA LYS A 842 -29.21 0.87 -22.41
C LYS A 842 -28.15 1.93 -22.69
N LEU A 843 -26.96 1.51 -23.18
CA LEU A 843 -25.81 2.36 -23.52
C LEU A 843 -26.13 3.42 -24.57
#